data_AF-A0A2Z6M048-F1
#
_entry.id   AF-A0A2Z6M048-F1
#
_cell.length_a   1.000
_cell.length_b   1.000
_cell.length_c   1.000
_cell.angle_alpha   90.00
_cell.angle_beta   90.00
_cell.angle_gamma   90.00
#
_symmetry.space_group_name_H-M   'P 1'
#
loop_
_entity.id
_entity.type
_entity.pdbx_description
1 polymer ?
#
loop_
_entity_poly.entity_id
_entity_poly.type
_entity_poly.pdbx_seq_one_letter_code
_entity_poly.pdbx_strand_id
1 'polypeptide(L)'
;MSSISCTKLTLFTISALIIQFIGLSLFVFAFFPVKPLLSGYSGSESFRRPNCNDGVDANRNEATLPPDRRKFLYQEVSEMPPSYDRLILMVIDGLPAEFVLGKKGQPPSKAFMEAMPYTQSLLANGMAVGYHAVAAAPTVTMPRLKAMVSGAIGGFLDVASNFNSQAYSDDNLIAQFFKIGWKMVMHGDNTWLKLFPGFFARHDGVSSFFVKDTVQVDRNVSRHLGDELSRDDWNLLILHYLGLDHVGHIGGRSSALMASKLSEMDEVVRKIHTNILQNLENDQGRTLLVVVSDHGMTENGNHGGSSYEETDSLALFIRPKNHASGHTLSNHDTIFQVDIAPTLALLFGVPIPKNNIGVLISQMVDSLTDEQKLRALQLNSWQLFRLLQAQLPDLSCRKLPCDSFITDSGPTISECKGSKEKLFCCLYLNAAALHDAWSAEVVIKSNNTEGYGTTVAAYHEFLSRASEWLSHKATDRPISSLAFGVAALITSCLILLKLLFVIHKKVPAQEIQDVDNYMKPWKLDEVFILLGILILVISMGSSSMIEEEHYIWHFLTSTISLLFFRKAIQSFDLNKAVGDLISVEKKNYTSGCQISLLFLILFCGRILKGWHQGGVNWTNLPDISSWLEQAGSQYINLIQIASCVIIFMLGIFVLFLLQSKTKVVMVIGLSFLMSGLLVLQHFMKHQNMSASNNKDATLSVQVLYAILGITTVTVVLVLPWVMPKNTHEKCSKWNLYMSASVPTEIQNMTPISALKDSLYVIGCMYITFWCLLQLLLQRPINAMPLLLLNVQILGYMLAFSSCGSHHNKQWVEIAALYNLGMAGHFALGNSNTLATIDVAGAFI
;
A
#
# COMPACT_ATOMS: atom_id res chain seq x y z
N MET A 1 -27.07 -1.02 42.23
CA MET A 1 -27.12 -1.15 40.75
C MET A 1 -27.58 -2.56 40.44
N SER A 2 -28.70 -2.72 39.75
CA SER A 2 -29.32 -4.01 39.44
C SER A 2 -28.38 -4.94 38.66
N SER A 3 -28.48 -6.25 38.89
CA SER A 3 -27.68 -7.21 38.16
C SER A 3 -28.08 -7.19 36.67
N ILE A 4 -27.20 -6.68 35.80
CA ILE A 4 -27.28 -6.91 34.35
C ILE A 4 -27.42 -8.42 34.09
N SER A 5 -28.52 -8.88 33.50
CA SER A 5 -28.69 -10.29 33.11
C SER A 5 -27.73 -10.66 31.98
N CYS A 6 -27.41 -11.95 31.81
CA CYS A 6 -26.58 -12.42 30.70
C CYS A 6 -27.14 -11.99 29.34
N THR A 7 -28.47 -11.97 29.19
CA THR A 7 -29.15 -11.46 28.00
C THR A 7 -28.86 -9.98 27.75
N LYS A 8 -28.95 -9.13 28.79
CA LYS A 8 -28.64 -7.70 28.67
C LYS A 8 -27.16 -7.47 28.37
N LEU A 9 -26.26 -8.21 29.01
CA LEU A 9 -24.83 -8.15 28.73
C LEU A 9 -24.54 -8.47 27.26
N THR A 10 -25.08 -9.60 26.78
CA THR A 10 -24.93 -10.05 25.39
C THR A 10 -25.47 -9.02 24.40
N LEU A 11 -26.68 -8.49 24.65
CA LEU A 11 -27.27 -7.44 23.82
C LEU A 11 -26.41 -6.19 23.77
N PHE A 12 -25.91 -5.69 24.90
CA PHE A 12 -25.03 -4.51 24.90
C PHE A 12 -23.69 -4.77 24.20
N THR A 13 -23.11 -5.95 24.36
CA THR A 13 -21.88 -6.33 23.64
C THR A 13 -22.11 -6.38 22.14
N ILE A 14 -23.18 -7.06 21.67
CA ILE A 14 -23.52 -7.13 20.25
C ILE A 14 -23.80 -5.74 19.69
N SER A 15 -24.58 -4.91 20.39
CA SER A 15 -24.85 -3.54 19.95
C SER A 15 -23.57 -2.70 19.85
N ALA A 16 -22.65 -2.82 20.82
CA ALA A 16 -21.37 -2.13 20.75
C ALA A 16 -20.55 -2.59 19.54
N LEU A 17 -20.49 -3.90 19.27
CA LEU A 17 -19.81 -4.43 18.08
C LEU A 17 -20.44 -3.93 16.78
N ILE A 18 -21.77 -3.88 16.67
CA ILE A 18 -22.46 -3.32 15.50
C ILE A 18 -22.10 -1.84 15.31
N ILE A 19 -22.12 -1.05 16.40
CA ILE A 19 -21.70 0.36 16.37
C ILE A 19 -20.22 0.47 15.92
N GLN A 20 -19.34 -0.42 16.39
CA GLN A 20 -17.95 -0.47 15.97
C GLN A 20 -17.83 -0.70 14.45
N PHE A 21 -18.55 -1.69 13.91
CA PHE A 21 -18.53 -2.00 12.47
C PHE A 21 -19.08 -0.86 11.62
N ILE A 22 -20.19 -0.23 12.05
CA ILE A 22 -20.75 0.94 11.37
C ILE A 22 -19.76 2.11 11.41
N GLY A 23 -19.20 2.38 12.59
CA GLY A 23 -18.20 3.45 12.80
C GLY A 23 -16.96 3.25 11.93
N LEU A 24 -16.44 2.01 11.88
CA LEU A 24 -15.30 1.65 11.04
C LEU A 24 -15.64 1.79 9.55
N SER A 25 -16.82 1.33 9.12
CA SER A 25 -17.25 1.42 7.73
C SER A 25 -17.37 2.89 7.29
N LEU A 26 -18.05 3.72 8.09
CA LEU A 26 -18.16 5.16 7.84
C LEU A 26 -16.80 5.83 7.80
N PHE A 27 -15.90 5.48 8.73
CA PHE A 27 -14.54 5.99 8.74
C PHE A 27 -13.80 5.62 7.46
N VAL A 28 -13.82 4.34 7.05
CA VAL A 28 -13.11 3.85 5.85
C VAL A 28 -13.66 4.52 4.58
N PHE A 29 -14.97 4.55 4.38
CA PHE A 29 -15.58 5.18 3.19
C PHE A 29 -15.39 6.70 3.15
N ALA A 30 -15.34 7.37 4.32
CA ALA A 30 -15.11 8.81 4.39
C ALA A 30 -13.61 9.17 4.26
N PHE A 31 -12.72 8.35 4.82
CA PHE A 31 -11.28 8.56 4.78
C PHE A 31 -10.70 8.24 3.41
N PHE A 32 -11.30 7.27 2.72
CA PHE A 32 -10.94 6.87 1.37
C PHE A 32 -12.11 7.07 0.39
N PRO A 33 -12.27 8.27 -0.18
CA PRO A 33 -13.36 8.54 -1.11
C PRO A 33 -13.23 7.74 -2.41
N VAL A 34 -14.33 7.10 -2.83
CA VAL A 34 -14.45 6.46 -4.16
C VAL A 34 -14.74 7.54 -5.19
N LYS A 35 -13.94 7.59 -6.27
CA LYS A 35 -14.05 8.60 -7.32
C LYS A 35 -15.04 8.16 -8.40
N PRO A 36 -16.03 9.00 -8.77
CA PRO A 36 -16.78 8.76 -10.00
C PRO A 36 -15.87 9.10 -11.20
N LEU A 37 -15.31 8.05 -11.81
CA LEU A 37 -14.51 8.17 -13.04
C LEU A 37 -15.42 8.04 -14.27
N LEU A 38 -15.13 8.80 -15.32
CA LEU A 38 -15.69 8.57 -16.63
C LEU A 38 -15.17 7.25 -17.18
N SER A 39 -16.07 6.41 -17.69
CA SER A 39 -15.73 5.11 -18.25
C SER A 39 -15.25 5.19 -19.70
N GLY A 40 -14.38 4.25 -20.09
CA GLY A 40 -13.83 4.14 -21.44
C GLY A 40 -12.68 5.11 -21.71
N TYR A 41 -12.36 5.26 -22.99
CA TYR A 41 -11.24 6.06 -23.46
C TYR A 41 -11.72 7.24 -24.30
N SER A 42 -11.00 8.37 -24.26
CA SER A 42 -11.18 9.49 -25.16
C SER A 42 -10.87 9.07 -26.62
N GLY A 43 -11.76 9.44 -27.54
CA GLY A 43 -11.62 9.29 -28.99
C GLY A 43 -11.80 10.62 -29.72
N SER A 44 -12.37 10.62 -30.94
CA SER A 44 -12.54 11.87 -31.70
C SER A 44 -13.53 12.85 -31.05
N GLU A 45 -14.39 12.37 -30.16
CA GLU A 45 -15.30 13.20 -29.40
C GLU A 45 -14.55 14.24 -28.57
N SER A 46 -13.31 13.94 -28.12
CA SER A 46 -12.53 14.88 -27.32
C SER A 46 -12.26 16.19 -28.07
N PHE A 47 -12.19 16.13 -29.40
CA PHE A 47 -11.90 17.24 -30.30
C PHE A 47 -13.15 17.98 -30.79
N ARG A 48 -14.33 17.67 -30.24
CA ARG A 48 -15.58 18.37 -30.57
C ARG A 48 -16.06 19.16 -29.37
N ARG A 49 -16.83 20.22 -29.61
CA ARG A 49 -17.46 21.00 -28.54
C ARG A 49 -18.43 20.10 -27.75
N PRO A 50 -18.38 20.09 -26.40
CA PRO A 50 -19.35 19.37 -25.59
C PRO A 50 -20.77 19.91 -25.83
N ASN A 51 -21.63 19.15 -26.51
CA ASN A 51 -23.04 19.50 -26.71
C ASN A 51 -23.91 18.79 -25.67
N CYS A 52 -25.00 19.44 -25.23
CA CYS A 52 -25.87 18.86 -24.19
C CYS A 52 -26.68 17.61 -24.64
N ASN A 53 -26.46 17.08 -25.86
CA ASN A 53 -27.13 15.89 -26.40
C ASN A 53 -26.12 14.93 -27.08
N ASP A 54 -24.93 14.71 -26.52
CA ASP A 54 -24.06 13.65 -27.05
C ASP A 54 -24.56 12.28 -26.55
N GLY A 55 -25.40 11.66 -27.39
CA GLY A 55 -25.72 10.25 -27.35
C GLY A 55 -24.48 9.40 -27.65
N VAL A 56 -24.40 8.27 -26.98
CA VAL A 56 -23.30 7.29 -26.90
C VAL A 56 -22.94 6.62 -28.25
N ASP A 57 -23.48 7.09 -29.39
CA ASP A 57 -23.50 6.37 -30.65
C ASP A 57 -22.37 6.73 -31.66
N ALA A 58 -21.53 7.73 -31.38
CA ALA A 58 -20.39 8.05 -32.26
C ALA A 58 -19.16 7.11 -32.10
N ASN A 59 -19.02 6.45 -30.95
CA ASN A 59 -17.77 5.75 -30.59
C ASN A 59 -17.60 4.33 -31.16
N ARG A 60 -18.67 3.67 -31.63
CA ARG A 60 -18.58 2.25 -32.02
C ARG A 60 -17.78 2.02 -33.30
N ASN A 61 -17.79 2.96 -34.24
CA ASN A 61 -17.10 2.80 -35.53
C ASN A 61 -15.61 3.20 -35.45
N GLU A 62 -15.25 4.15 -34.60
CA GLU A 62 -13.85 4.64 -34.49
C GLU A 62 -12.91 3.65 -33.79
N ALA A 63 -13.42 2.89 -32.82
CA ALA A 63 -12.65 1.85 -32.14
C ALA A 63 -12.18 0.74 -33.09
N THR A 64 -12.86 0.55 -34.23
CA THR A 64 -12.53 -0.46 -35.25
C THR A 64 -11.58 0.03 -36.34
N LEU A 65 -11.26 1.34 -36.39
CA LEU A 65 -10.35 1.88 -37.39
C LEU A 65 -8.92 1.34 -37.20
N PRO A 66 -8.20 1.03 -38.29
CA PRO A 66 -6.78 0.73 -38.24
C PRO A 66 -5.97 1.91 -37.64
N PRO A 67 -4.84 1.64 -36.97
CA PRO A 67 -4.08 2.67 -36.27
C PRO A 67 -3.69 3.89 -37.13
N ASP A 68 -3.24 3.66 -38.37
CA ASP A 68 -2.82 4.75 -39.28
C ASP A 68 -3.99 5.66 -39.67
N ARG A 69 -5.17 5.07 -39.92
CA ARG A 69 -6.39 5.83 -40.22
C ARG A 69 -6.88 6.62 -39.03
N ARG A 70 -6.74 6.06 -37.81
CA ARG A 70 -7.06 6.76 -36.57
C ARG A 70 -6.12 7.94 -36.33
N LYS A 71 -4.81 7.77 -36.55
CA LYS A 71 -3.83 8.86 -36.47
C LYS A 71 -4.20 10.01 -37.40
N PHE A 72 -4.52 9.72 -38.66
CA PHE A 72 -4.95 10.73 -39.63
C PHE A 72 -6.24 11.43 -39.19
N LEU A 73 -7.25 10.69 -38.74
CA LEU A 73 -8.50 11.25 -38.23
C LEU A 73 -8.27 12.21 -37.07
N TYR A 74 -7.41 11.85 -36.12
CA TYR A 74 -7.11 12.73 -34.99
C TYR A 74 -6.39 14.00 -35.43
N GLN A 75 -5.47 13.91 -36.38
CA GLN A 75 -4.80 15.09 -36.95
C GLN A 75 -5.78 16.01 -37.67
N GLU A 76 -6.70 15.45 -38.43
CA GLU A 76 -7.73 16.21 -39.16
C GLU A 76 -8.72 16.91 -38.21
N VAL A 77 -9.27 16.19 -37.23
CA VAL A 77 -10.34 16.72 -36.36
C VAL A 77 -9.80 17.60 -35.23
N SER A 78 -8.59 17.33 -34.74
CA SER A 78 -7.99 18.16 -33.68
C SER A 78 -7.61 19.55 -34.17
N GLU A 79 -7.32 19.71 -35.47
CA GLU A 79 -6.74 20.92 -36.06
C GLU A 79 -5.41 21.32 -35.38
N MET A 80 -4.75 20.33 -34.76
CA MET A 80 -3.50 20.48 -34.01
C MET A 80 -2.47 19.48 -34.55
N PRO A 81 -1.60 19.89 -35.47
CA PRO A 81 -0.55 19.01 -35.96
C PRO A 81 0.44 18.67 -34.84
N PRO A 82 1.01 17.46 -34.80
CA PRO A 82 1.98 17.09 -33.78
C PRO A 82 3.25 17.94 -33.89
N SER A 83 3.72 18.43 -32.75
CA SER A 83 4.96 19.21 -32.61
C SER A 83 6.21 18.33 -32.69
N TYR A 84 6.07 17.06 -32.29
CA TYR A 84 7.16 16.09 -32.20
C TYR A 84 6.71 14.73 -32.76
N ASP A 85 7.68 13.97 -33.26
CA ASP A 85 7.48 12.67 -33.90
C ASP A 85 7.81 11.50 -32.95
N ARG A 86 8.72 11.75 -31.99
CA ARG A 86 9.20 10.78 -30.99
C ARG A 86 9.27 11.40 -29.60
N LEU A 87 9.09 10.56 -28.58
CA LEU A 87 9.20 10.89 -27.17
C LEU A 87 10.22 9.99 -26.48
N ILE A 88 11.15 10.60 -25.75
CA ILE A 88 11.94 9.90 -24.74
C ILE A 88 11.47 10.40 -23.38
N LEU A 89 10.88 9.50 -22.58
CA LEU A 89 10.45 9.77 -21.21
C LEU A 89 11.46 9.13 -20.25
N MET A 90 12.30 9.96 -19.66
CA MET A 90 13.27 9.55 -18.64
C MET A 90 12.69 9.86 -17.26
N VAL A 91 12.43 8.82 -16.48
CA VAL A 91 12.00 8.93 -15.08
C VAL A 91 13.22 8.69 -14.19
N ILE A 92 13.54 9.64 -13.33
CA ILE A 92 14.54 9.49 -12.28
C ILE A 92 13.78 9.44 -10.96
N ASP A 93 13.64 8.23 -10.41
CA ASP A 93 12.86 7.98 -9.21
C ASP A 93 13.40 8.81 -8.03
N GLY A 94 12.49 9.48 -7.32
CA GLY A 94 12.79 10.24 -6.12
C GLY A 94 13.60 11.52 -6.31
N LEU A 95 13.82 12.04 -7.53
CA LEU A 95 14.60 13.27 -7.78
C LEU A 95 13.83 14.55 -7.41
N PRO A 96 14.20 15.26 -6.33
CA PRO A 96 13.54 16.51 -5.96
C PRO A 96 13.87 17.62 -6.98
N ALA A 97 12.90 18.45 -7.34
CA ALA A 97 13.11 19.54 -8.29
C ALA A 97 14.20 20.52 -7.81
N GLU A 98 14.25 20.79 -6.50
CA GLU A 98 15.23 21.69 -5.92
C GLU A 98 16.70 21.26 -6.11
N PHE A 99 16.97 19.98 -6.41
CA PHE A 99 18.34 19.53 -6.70
C PHE A 99 18.85 20.05 -8.04
N VAL A 100 17.94 20.38 -8.97
CA VAL A 100 18.27 20.83 -10.32
C VAL A 100 17.90 22.30 -10.55
N LEU A 101 16.76 22.75 -10.02
CA LEU A 101 16.23 24.09 -10.27
C LEU A 101 16.55 25.07 -9.14
N GLY A 102 16.75 24.57 -7.92
CA GLY A 102 16.88 25.38 -6.72
C GLY A 102 15.53 25.56 -6.00
N LYS A 103 15.49 26.39 -4.95
CA LYS A 103 14.28 26.58 -4.13
C LYS A 103 14.15 28.03 -3.70
N LYS A 104 12.93 28.59 -3.79
CA LYS A 104 12.59 29.95 -3.35
C LYS A 104 13.54 31.03 -3.91
N GLY A 105 13.90 30.89 -5.19
CA GLY A 105 14.80 31.81 -5.88
C GLY A 105 16.29 31.65 -5.53
N GLN A 106 16.65 30.66 -4.72
CA GLN A 106 18.04 30.26 -4.50
C GLN A 106 18.40 29.13 -5.48
N PRO A 107 19.61 29.16 -6.09
CA PRO A 107 20.06 28.09 -6.97
C PRO A 107 20.29 26.78 -6.19
N PRO A 108 20.44 25.64 -6.88
CA PRO A 108 20.83 24.39 -6.25
C PRO A 108 22.17 24.49 -5.51
N SER A 109 22.48 23.50 -4.67
CA SER A 109 23.78 23.43 -4.01
C SER A 109 24.91 23.39 -5.04
N LYS A 110 26.07 23.98 -4.68
CA LYS A 110 27.24 24.00 -5.57
C LYS A 110 27.65 22.58 -6.02
N ALA A 111 27.61 21.61 -5.10
CA ALA A 111 27.92 20.22 -5.38
C ALA A 111 26.95 19.60 -6.42
N PHE A 112 25.67 19.95 -6.38
CA PHE A 112 24.68 19.44 -7.35
C PHE A 112 24.78 20.12 -8.70
N MET A 113 25.09 21.42 -8.74
CA MET A 113 25.40 22.12 -9.99
C MET A 113 26.66 21.56 -10.66
N GLU A 114 27.71 21.29 -9.88
CA GLU A 114 28.96 20.67 -10.36
C GLU A 114 28.74 19.20 -10.78
N ALA A 115 27.75 18.52 -10.19
CA ALA A 115 27.38 17.16 -10.58
C ALA A 115 26.55 17.12 -11.88
N MET A 116 25.74 18.14 -12.18
CA MET A 116 24.89 18.19 -13.38
C MET A 116 25.23 19.34 -14.36
N PRO A 117 26.50 19.50 -14.78
CA PRO A 117 26.92 20.65 -15.56
C PRO A 117 26.24 20.74 -16.94
N TYR A 118 25.92 19.60 -17.57
CA TYR A 118 25.27 19.61 -18.87
C TYR A 118 23.82 20.08 -18.78
N THR A 119 23.07 19.54 -17.82
CA THR A 119 21.68 19.93 -17.55
C THR A 119 21.59 21.41 -17.18
N GLN A 120 22.51 21.91 -16.34
CA GLN A 120 22.60 23.34 -16.03
C GLN A 120 22.88 24.19 -17.28
N SER A 121 23.73 23.71 -18.19
CA SER A 121 23.97 24.40 -19.47
C SER A 121 22.73 24.45 -20.36
N LEU A 122 21.93 23.37 -20.42
CA LEU A 122 20.68 23.36 -21.19
C LEU A 122 19.67 24.38 -20.67
N LEU A 123 19.52 24.47 -19.34
CA LEU A 123 18.67 25.46 -18.68
C LEU A 123 19.15 26.89 -18.98
N ALA A 124 20.45 27.16 -18.80
CA ALA A 124 21.04 28.48 -19.04
C ALA A 124 20.91 28.95 -20.50
N ASN A 125 20.96 28.01 -21.45
CA ASN A 125 20.87 28.31 -22.88
C ASN A 125 19.43 28.35 -23.42
N GLY A 126 18.41 28.11 -22.60
CA GLY A 126 17.01 28.06 -23.03
C GLY A 126 16.64 26.81 -23.86
N MET A 127 17.50 25.79 -23.85
CA MET A 127 17.25 24.51 -24.52
C MET A 127 16.41 23.56 -23.66
N ALA A 128 16.39 23.79 -22.34
CA ALA A 128 15.55 23.09 -21.39
C ALA A 128 14.69 24.07 -20.60
N VAL A 129 13.46 23.66 -20.29
CA VAL A 129 12.55 24.38 -19.39
C VAL A 129 12.18 23.45 -18.24
N GLY A 130 12.44 23.89 -17.01
CA GLY A 130 12.26 23.10 -15.79
C GLY A 130 11.16 23.66 -14.89
N TYR A 131 10.40 22.76 -14.27
CA TYR A 131 9.31 23.08 -13.35
C TYR A 131 9.43 22.31 -12.04
N HIS A 132 8.93 22.93 -10.97
CA HIS A 132 8.55 22.22 -9.74
C HIS A 132 7.19 21.55 -9.97
N ALA A 133 7.20 20.27 -10.34
CA ALA A 133 5.98 19.49 -10.57
C ALA A 133 5.47 18.93 -9.24
N VAL A 134 4.42 19.53 -8.71
CA VAL A 134 3.85 19.14 -7.41
C VAL A 134 3.11 17.82 -7.54
N ALA A 135 3.65 16.80 -6.89
CA ALA A 135 3.06 15.47 -6.77
C ALA A 135 2.02 15.45 -5.65
N ALA A 136 0.85 14.86 -5.92
CA ALA A 136 -0.18 14.67 -4.88
C ALA A 136 0.14 13.47 -4.00
N ALA A 137 -0.25 13.49 -2.72
CA ALA A 137 -0.12 12.31 -1.86
C ALA A 137 -1.09 11.17 -2.27
N PRO A 138 -0.71 9.89 -2.11
CA PRO A 138 0.59 9.42 -1.65
C PRO A 138 1.68 9.57 -2.72
N THR A 139 2.84 10.06 -2.29
CA THR A 139 4.06 10.25 -3.10
C THR A 139 4.86 8.95 -3.20
N VAL A 140 4.22 7.93 -3.78
CA VAL A 140 4.82 6.61 -4.06
C VAL A 140 4.76 6.33 -5.56
N THR A 141 5.76 5.63 -6.10
CA THR A 141 6.02 5.48 -7.55
C THR A 141 4.78 5.15 -8.37
N MET A 142 4.07 4.05 -8.06
CA MET A 142 2.96 3.58 -8.90
C MET A 142 1.82 4.60 -9.10
N PRO A 143 1.21 5.20 -8.05
CA PRO A 143 0.25 6.30 -8.18
C PRO A 143 0.76 7.51 -8.96
N ARG A 144 2.04 7.86 -8.81
CA ARG A 144 2.63 9.03 -9.47
C ARG A 144 2.84 8.78 -10.96
N LEU A 145 3.31 7.60 -11.34
CA LEU A 145 3.36 7.16 -12.74
C LEU A 145 1.96 7.23 -13.37
N LYS A 146 0.93 6.70 -12.70
CA LYS A 146 -0.47 6.80 -13.16
C LYS A 146 -0.90 8.25 -13.35
N ALA A 147 -0.59 9.13 -12.40
CA ALA A 147 -0.96 10.54 -12.48
C ALA A 147 -0.30 11.25 -13.66
N MET A 148 0.98 10.99 -13.93
CA MET A 148 1.70 11.59 -15.06
C MET A 148 1.16 11.19 -16.42
N VAL A 149 0.71 9.94 -16.59
CA VAL A 149 0.21 9.45 -17.89
C VAL A 149 -1.28 9.63 -18.10
N SER A 150 -2.08 9.76 -17.04
CA SER A 150 -3.54 9.94 -17.14
C SER A 150 -4.02 11.36 -16.84
N GLY A 151 -3.20 12.15 -16.15
CA GLY A 151 -3.62 13.45 -15.61
C GLY A 151 -4.67 13.34 -14.51
N ALA A 152 -4.92 12.15 -13.97
CA ALA A 152 -5.84 11.91 -12.87
C ALA A 152 -5.08 11.74 -11.56
N ILE A 153 -5.59 12.34 -10.47
CA ILE A 153 -5.03 12.09 -9.13
C ILE A 153 -5.51 10.71 -8.68
N GLY A 154 -4.60 9.82 -8.29
CA GLY A 154 -4.91 8.55 -7.61
C GLY A 154 -5.21 8.73 -6.11
N GLY A 155 -6.10 7.93 -5.53
CA GLY A 155 -6.41 7.93 -4.10
C GLY A 155 -5.68 6.81 -3.34
N PHE A 156 -5.69 6.85 -2.01
CA PHE A 156 -5.11 5.77 -1.19
C PHE A 156 -5.81 4.41 -1.37
N LEU A 157 -7.10 4.38 -1.72
CA LEU A 157 -7.79 3.14 -2.11
C LEU A 157 -7.26 2.56 -3.42
N ASP A 158 -6.75 3.40 -4.32
CA ASP A 158 -6.10 2.92 -5.52
C ASP A 158 -4.79 2.20 -5.13
N VAL A 159 -4.03 2.71 -4.15
CA VAL A 159 -2.88 1.97 -3.61
C VAL A 159 -3.32 0.64 -2.99
N ALA A 160 -4.35 0.66 -2.14
CA ALA A 160 -4.91 -0.52 -1.45
C ALA A 160 -5.42 -1.61 -2.40
N SER A 161 -6.14 -1.23 -3.45
CA SER A 161 -6.68 -2.17 -4.46
C SER A 161 -5.60 -2.67 -5.42
N ASN A 162 -4.51 -1.91 -5.61
CA ASN A 162 -3.38 -2.30 -6.46
C ASN A 162 -2.27 -3.06 -5.72
N PHE A 163 -2.44 -3.45 -4.44
CA PHE A 163 -1.50 -4.32 -3.71
C PHE A 163 -1.24 -5.66 -4.41
N ASN A 164 -2.09 -6.06 -5.37
CA ASN A 164 -1.89 -7.26 -6.19
C ASN A 164 -1.58 -6.94 -7.68
N SER A 165 -0.98 -5.77 -7.94
CA SER A 165 -0.52 -5.26 -9.25
C SER A 165 -1.39 -5.69 -10.44
N GLN A 166 -2.60 -5.13 -10.51
CA GLN A 166 -3.48 -5.30 -11.66
C GLN A 166 -3.14 -4.30 -12.77
N ALA A 167 -3.37 -4.71 -14.02
CA ALA A 167 -3.23 -3.86 -15.20
C ALA A 167 -4.05 -2.56 -15.03
N TYR A 168 -3.47 -1.42 -15.40
CA TYR A 168 -4.17 -0.14 -15.35
C TYR A 168 -5.08 0.00 -16.57
N SER A 169 -6.40 -0.10 -16.32
CA SER A 169 -7.42 -0.14 -17.37
C SER A 169 -7.96 1.24 -17.77
N ASP A 170 -7.75 2.27 -16.96
CA ASP A 170 -8.28 3.60 -17.25
C ASP A 170 -7.52 4.25 -18.42
N ASP A 171 -8.17 5.22 -19.05
CA ASP A 171 -7.59 5.97 -20.15
C ASP A 171 -6.33 6.73 -19.74
N ASN A 172 -5.30 6.68 -20.59
CA ASN A 172 -3.99 7.26 -20.36
C ASN A 172 -3.20 7.41 -21.68
N LEU A 173 -2.13 8.20 -21.65
CA LEU A 173 -1.28 8.48 -22.81
C LEU A 173 -0.68 7.23 -23.46
N ILE A 174 -0.23 6.25 -22.67
CA ILE A 174 0.38 5.02 -23.20
C ILE A 174 -0.65 4.26 -24.06
N ALA A 175 -1.89 4.18 -23.58
CA ALA A 175 -2.98 3.58 -24.33
C ALA A 175 -3.36 4.41 -25.57
N GLN A 176 -3.35 5.74 -25.48
CA GLN A 176 -3.62 6.61 -26.64
C GLN A 176 -2.56 6.47 -27.72
N PHE A 177 -1.28 6.42 -27.36
CA PHE A 177 -0.18 6.17 -28.30
C PHE A 177 -0.27 4.79 -28.94
N PHE A 178 -0.54 3.75 -28.16
CA PHE A 178 -0.73 2.40 -28.69
C PHE A 178 -1.86 2.33 -29.72
N LYS A 179 -2.97 3.03 -29.46
CA LYS A 179 -4.14 3.08 -30.37
C LYS A 179 -3.85 3.72 -31.72
N ILE A 180 -2.87 4.62 -31.81
CA ILE A 180 -2.42 5.22 -33.07
C ILE A 180 -1.21 4.50 -33.68
N GLY A 181 -0.87 3.32 -33.14
CA GLY A 181 0.11 2.41 -33.75
C GLY A 181 1.54 2.69 -33.35
N TRP A 182 1.77 3.48 -32.29
CA TRP A 182 3.12 3.75 -31.82
C TRP A 182 3.78 2.48 -31.30
N LYS A 183 5.03 2.28 -31.72
CA LYS A 183 5.91 1.26 -31.15
C LYS A 183 6.60 1.84 -29.92
N MET A 184 6.47 1.16 -28.79
CA MET A 184 6.94 1.65 -27.50
C MET A 184 7.95 0.69 -26.88
N VAL A 185 8.99 1.25 -26.27
CA VAL A 185 10.08 0.52 -25.61
C VAL A 185 10.19 0.98 -24.16
N MET A 186 10.45 0.06 -23.23
CA MET A 186 10.59 0.36 -21.82
C MET A 186 11.81 -0.35 -21.22
N HIS A 187 12.68 0.38 -20.54
CA HIS A 187 13.75 -0.18 -19.73
C HIS A 187 13.74 0.48 -18.35
N GLY A 188 13.79 -0.29 -17.27
CA GLY A 188 13.74 0.25 -15.91
C GLY A 188 12.73 -0.43 -15.02
N ASP A 189 12.21 0.28 -14.03
CA ASP A 189 11.29 -0.27 -13.03
C ASP A 189 10.13 -1.07 -13.66
N ASN A 190 10.05 -2.35 -13.31
CA ASN A 190 9.03 -3.32 -13.74
C ASN A 190 7.59 -2.88 -13.40
N THR A 191 7.39 -1.87 -12.55
CA THR A 191 6.06 -1.23 -12.35
C THR A 191 5.38 -0.88 -13.67
N TRP A 192 6.10 -0.40 -14.69
CA TRP A 192 5.51 -0.11 -16.01
C TRP A 192 4.95 -1.36 -16.71
N LEU A 193 5.61 -2.51 -16.63
CA LEU A 193 5.11 -3.75 -17.27
C LEU A 193 3.87 -4.29 -16.57
N LYS A 194 3.82 -4.12 -15.24
CA LYS A 194 2.64 -4.48 -14.43
C LYS A 194 1.44 -3.58 -14.75
N LEU A 195 1.68 -2.28 -14.91
CA LEU A 195 0.63 -1.30 -15.22
C LEU A 195 0.14 -1.41 -16.67
N PHE A 196 1.03 -1.66 -17.62
CA PHE A 196 0.72 -1.66 -19.06
C PHE A 196 1.15 -2.97 -19.74
N PRO A 197 0.57 -4.12 -19.35
CA PRO A 197 0.94 -5.41 -19.93
C PRO A 197 0.58 -5.46 -21.42
N GLY A 198 1.53 -5.88 -22.26
CA GLY A 198 1.34 -6.05 -23.71
C GLY A 198 1.46 -4.78 -24.55
N PHE A 199 1.79 -3.62 -23.95
CA PHE A 199 1.94 -2.35 -24.68
C PHE A 199 3.34 -2.14 -25.27
N PHE A 200 4.38 -2.77 -24.71
CA PHE A 200 5.77 -2.55 -25.10
C PHE A 200 6.25 -3.61 -26.10
N ALA A 201 6.83 -3.16 -27.23
CA ALA A 201 7.39 -4.03 -28.26
C ALA A 201 8.74 -4.62 -27.85
N ARG A 202 9.52 -3.87 -27.08
CA ARG A 202 10.74 -4.32 -26.41
C ARG A 202 10.73 -3.82 -24.98
N HIS A 203 11.16 -4.66 -24.05
CA HIS A 203 11.28 -4.23 -22.68
C HIS A 203 12.30 -5.03 -21.87
N ASP A 204 12.84 -4.40 -20.83
CA ASP A 204 13.62 -5.07 -19.78
C ASP A 204 13.33 -4.43 -18.42
N GLY A 205 12.67 -5.19 -17.54
CA GLY A 205 12.18 -4.71 -16.25
C GLY A 205 13.16 -5.03 -15.11
N VAL A 206 13.47 -4.06 -14.27
CA VAL A 206 14.22 -4.26 -13.02
C VAL A 206 13.29 -4.22 -11.80
N SER A 207 13.65 -4.95 -10.75
CA SER A 207 12.90 -4.98 -9.50
C SER A 207 13.32 -3.84 -8.58
N SER A 208 12.36 -3.01 -8.15
CA SER A 208 12.56 -1.93 -7.18
C SER A 208 12.71 -2.39 -5.73
N PHE A 209 12.39 -3.66 -5.42
CA PHE A 209 12.41 -4.16 -4.04
C PHE A 209 13.80 -4.29 -3.39
N PHE A 210 14.89 -4.22 -4.16
CA PHE A 210 16.25 -4.34 -3.62
C PHE A 210 16.94 -2.98 -3.52
N VAL A 211 16.49 -2.18 -2.55
CA VAL A 211 16.91 -0.78 -2.30
C VAL A 211 18.43 -0.62 -2.10
N LYS A 212 19.14 -1.67 -1.71
CA LYS A 212 20.61 -1.64 -1.54
C LYS A 212 21.38 -1.55 -2.85
N ASP A 213 20.78 -1.97 -3.95
CA ASP A 213 21.42 -1.86 -5.26
C ASP A 213 21.19 -0.46 -5.82
N THR A 214 22.23 0.36 -5.74
CA THR A 214 22.23 1.74 -6.28
C THR A 214 22.92 1.82 -7.63
N VAL A 215 23.46 0.72 -8.17
CA VAL A 215 24.37 0.74 -9.32
C VAL A 215 23.90 -0.20 -10.43
N GLN A 216 23.63 -1.46 -10.10
CA GLN A 216 23.21 -2.46 -11.08
C GLN A 216 21.78 -2.19 -11.58
N VAL A 217 20.87 -1.66 -10.74
CA VAL A 217 19.55 -1.18 -11.18
C VAL A 217 19.65 -0.17 -12.34
N ASP A 218 20.53 0.83 -12.24
CA ASP A 218 20.69 1.86 -13.27
C ASP A 218 21.51 1.35 -14.47
N ARG A 219 22.54 0.52 -14.22
CA ARG A 219 23.31 -0.13 -15.31
C ARG A 219 22.42 -1.02 -16.18
N ASN A 220 21.44 -1.69 -15.59
CA ASN A 220 20.50 -2.53 -16.33
C ASN A 220 19.62 -1.72 -17.28
N VAL A 221 19.40 -0.44 -17.02
CA VAL A 221 18.76 0.50 -17.94
C VAL A 221 19.77 1.02 -18.96
N SER A 222 20.87 1.60 -18.49
CA SER A 222 21.88 2.27 -19.33
C SER A 222 22.56 1.36 -20.34
N ARG A 223 22.64 0.04 -20.10
CA ARG A 223 23.21 -0.93 -21.06
C ARG A 223 22.46 -1.00 -22.38
N HIS A 224 21.15 -0.72 -22.38
CA HIS A 224 20.32 -0.74 -23.61
C HIS A 224 20.34 0.60 -24.35
N LEU A 225 20.74 1.68 -23.68
CA LEU A 225 20.62 3.04 -24.19
C LEU A 225 21.38 3.27 -25.50
N GLY A 226 22.56 2.66 -25.66
CA GLY A 226 23.34 2.78 -26.90
C GLY A 226 22.61 2.16 -28.10
N ASP A 227 22.11 0.95 -27.91
CA ASP A 227 21.43 0.21 -28.97
C ASP A 227 20.10 0.87 -29.33
N GLU A 228 19.28 1.27 -28.35
CA GLU A 228 17.97 1.89 -28.62
C GLU A 228 18.10 3.27 -29.29
N LEU A 229 19.11 4.09 -28.94
CA LEU A 229 19.37 5.38 -29.60
C LEU A 229 19.90 5.23 -31.04
N SER A 230 20.41 4.05 -31.41
CA SER A 230 20.86 3.77 -32.78
C SER A 230 19.72 3.32 -33.72
N ARG A 231 18.52 3.07 -33.16
CA ARG A 231 17.36 2.56 -33.89
C ARG A 231 16.35 3.67 -34.19
N ASP A 232 15.61 3.49 -35.26
CA ASP A 232 14.52 4.35 -35.72
C ASP A 232 13.14 3.66 -35.69
N ASP A 233 13.07 2.43 -35.14
CA ASP A 233 11.90 1.56 -35.18
C ASP A 233 10.91 1.76 -34.02
N TRP A 234 11.06 2.81 -33.22
CA TRP A 234 10.22 3.14 -32.05
C TRP A 234 9.78 4.61 -32.04
N ASN A 235 8.66 4.88 -31.36
CA ASN A 235 8.07 6.23 -31.21
C ASN A 235 8.13 6.74 -29.76
N LEU A 236 8.05 5.84 -28.77
CA LEU A 236 8.23 6.15 -27.35
C LEU A 236 9.30 5.25 -26.74
N LEU A 237 10.29 5.86 -26.10
CA LEU A 237 11.27 5.18 -25.26
C LEU A 237 11.10 5.64 -23.81
N ILE A 238 10.78 4.71 -22.91
CA ILE A 238 10.70 4.95 -21.46
C ILE A 238 11.97 4.40 -20.81
N LEU A 239 12.65 5.25 -20.05
CA LEU A 239 13.81 4.88 -19.22
C LEU A 239 13.47 5.22 -17.77
N HIS A 240 13.43 4.24 -16.87
CA HIS A 240 13.10 4.49 -15.47
C HIS A 240 14.24 4.05 -14.55
N TYR A 241 14.99 5.03 -14.05
CA TYR A 241 16.13 4.88 -13.17
C TYR A 241 15.71 4.93 -11.69
N LEU A 242 16.22 3.99 -10.89
CA LEU A 242 15.86 3.80 -9.47
C LEU A 242 16.98 4.20 -8.50
N GLY A 243 18.23 4.28 -8.98
CA GLY A 243 19.39 4.37 -8.10
C GLY A 243 19.48 5.63 -7.26
N LEU A 244 18.84 6.74 -7.67
CA LEU A 244 18.82 7.98 -6.90
C LEU A 244 17.91 7.87 -5.66
N ASP A 245 16.67 7.38 -5.84
CA ASP A 245 15.77 7.07 -4.74
C ASP A 245 16.39 6.07 -3.75
N HIS A 246 16.99 4.99 -4.28
CA HIS A 246 17.71 4.01 -3.48
C HIS A 246 18.84 4.63 -2.64
N VAL A 247 19.62 5.57 -3.21
CA VAL A 247 20.62 6.34 -2.45
C VAL A 247 19.97 7.21 -1.37
N GLY A 248 18.82 7.81 -1.68
CA GLY A 248 17.97 8.52 -0.72
C GLY A 248 17.61 7.64 0.47
N HIS A 249 17.00 6.48 0.23
CA HIS A 249 16.62 5.54 1.29
C HIS A 249 17.79 5.07 2.17
N ILE A 250 19.00 4.91 1.60
CA ILE A 250 20.17 4.44 2.35
C ILE A 250 20.78 5.56 3.22
N GLY A 251 20.89 6.78 2.70
CA GLY A 251 21.72 7.83 3.29
C GLY A 251 21.08 9.21 3.40
N GLY A 252 19.80 9.33 3.07
CA GLY A 252 19.07 10.58 2.99
C GLY A 252 19.56 11.51 1.88
N ARG A 253 19.04 12.75 1.90
CA ARG A 253 19.32 13.78 0.89
C ARG A 253 20.77 14.23 0.85
N SER A 254 21.44 14.14 2.00
CA SER A 254 22.84 14.52 2.19
C SER A 254 23.82 13.36 2.02
N SER A 255 23.36 12.22 1.50
CA SER A 255 24.21 11.07 1.21
C SER A 255 25.41 11.47 0.34
N ALA A 256 26.60 10.97 0.70
CA ALA A 256 27.82 11.19 -0.08
C ALA A 256 27.73 10.65 -1.52
N LEU A 257 26.81 9.71 -1.78
CA LEU A 257 26.58 9.13 -3.10
C LEU A 257 25.66 9.98 -3.98
N MET A 258 24.92 10.95 -3.42
CA MET A 258 23.90 11.71 -4.12
C MET A 258 24.47 12.49 -5.32
N ALA A 259 25.57 13.21 -5.12
CA ALA A 259 26.23 13.95 -6.20
C ALA A 259 26.77 13.03 -7.30
N SER A 260 27.28 11.84 -6.95
CA SER A 260 27.76 10.86 -7.94
C SER A 260 26.60 10.29 -8.76
N LYS A 261 25.44 10.06 -8.15
CA LYS A 261 24.22 9.63 -8.86
C LYS A 261 23.67 10.72 -9.79
N LEU A 262 23.65 11.97 -9.34
CA LEU A 262 23.26 13.09 -10.20
C LEU A 262 24.18 13.23 -11.42
N SER A 263 25.49 13.02 -11.24
CA SER A 263 26.46 13.02 -12.34
C SER A 263 26.24 11.89 -13.34
N GLU A 264 25.85 10.71 -12.87
CA GLU A 264 25.43 9.61 -13.76
C GLU A 264 24.19 9.99 -14.59
N MET A 265 23.19 10.63 -13.97
CA MET A 265 21.98 11.05 -14.68
C MET A 265 22.26 12.17 -15.68
N ASP A 266 23.13 13.13 -15.35
CA ASP A 266 23.56 14.20 -16.26
C ASP A 266 24.23 13.64 -17.53
N GLU A 267 25.06 12.61 -17.37
CA GLU A 267 25.71 11.92 -18.49
C GLU A 267 24.71 11.18 -19.40
N VAL A 268 23.67 10.58 -18.82
CA VAL A 268 22.57 9.97 -19.59
C VAL A 268 21.80 11.04 -20.38
N VAL A 269 21.44 12.15 -19.73
CA VAL A 269 20.79 13.30 -20.39
C VAL A 269 21.65 13.82 -21.54
N ARG A 270 22.96 13.96 -21.33
CA ARG A 270 23.92 14.39 -22.35
C ARG A 270 23.95 13.45 -23.55
N LYS A 271 24.02 12.14 -23.31
CA LYS A 271 24.06 11.13 -24.37
C LYS A 271 22.78 11.15 -25.21
N ILE A 272 21.62 11.23 -24.56
CA ILE A 272 20.33 11.29 -25.25
C ILE A 272 20.21 12.58 -26.08
N HIS A 273 20.45 13.74 -25.46
CA HIS A 273 20.30 15.03 -26.14
C HIS A 273 21.26 15.18 -27.33
N THR A 274 22.51 14.70 -27.20
CA THR A 274 23.48 14.72 -28.31
C THR A 274 23.00 13.88 -29.49
N ASN A 275 22.41 12.70 -29.24
CA ASN A 275 21.83 11.88 -30.30
C ASN A 275 20.60 12.53 -30.94
N ILE A 276 19.75 13.20 -30.16
CA ILE A 276 18.61 13.98 -30.69
C ILE A 276 19.09 15.05 -31.67
N LEU A 277 20.14 15.79 -31.32
CA LEU A 277 20.71 16.81 -32.20
C LEU A 277 21.25 16.22 -33.51
N GLN A 278 21.98 15.10 -33.43
CA GLN A 278 22.49 14.38 -34.61
C GLN A 278 21.38 13.89 -35.53
N ASN A 279 20.30 13.33 -34.96
CA ASN A 279 19.15 12.85 -35.73
C ASN A 279 18.41 14.00 -36.41
N LEU A 280 18.33 15.16 -35.75
CA LEU A 280 17.72 16.36 -36.32
C LEU A 280 18.52 16.89 -37.51
N GLU A 281 19.86 16.88 -37.45
CA GLU A 281 20.72 17.27 -38.58
C GLU A 281 20.57 16.33 -39.79
N ASN A 282 20.19 15.07 -39.55
CA ASN A 282 19.95 14.05 -40.57
C ASN A 282 18.49 13.96 -41.03
N ASP A 283 17.63 14.94 -40.70
CA ASP A 283 16.20 14.98 -41.01
C ASP A 283 15.38 13.75 -40.52
N GLN A 284 15.82 13.09 -39.43
CA GLN A 284 15.18 11.89 -38.86
C GLN A 284 14.08 12.20 -37.83
N GLY A 285 13.36 13.31 -38.02
CA GLY A 285 12.23 13.72 -37.19
C GLY A 285 12.59 14.45 -35.89
N ARG A 286 11.59 15.08 -35.27
CA ARG A 286 11.73 15.89 -34.05
C ARG A 286 11.46 15.04 -32.81
N THR A 287 12.46 14.91 -31.94
CA THR A 287 12.34 14.14 -30.69
C THR A 287 12.27 15.08 -29.49
N LEU A 288 11.31 14.86 -28.59
CA LEU A 288 11.22 15.54 -27.30
C LEU A 288 11.82 14.63 -26.21
N LEU A 289 12.75 15.17 -25.41
CA LEU A 289 13.20 14.52 -24.18
C LEU A 289 12.50 15.16 -23.00
N VAL A 290 11.82 14.34 -22.21
CA VAL A 290 11.19 14.76 -20.95
C VAL A 290 11.84 13.99 -19.81
N VAL A 291 12.49 14.71 -18.90
CA VAL A 291 13.06 14.15 -17.67
C VAL A 291 12.12 14.50 -16.53
N VAL A 292 11.56 13.49 -15.87
CA VAL A 292 10.61 13.67 -14.77
C VAL A 292 11.04 12.91 -13.53
N SER A 293 10.58 13.37 -12.38
CA SER A 293 10.53 12.60 -11.16
C SER A 293 9.09 12.27 -10.81
N ASP A 294 8.89 11.12 -10.20
CA ASP A 294 7.60 10.67 -9.69
C ASP A 294 7.29 11.29 -8.31
N HIS A 295 8.29 11.46 -7.45
CA HIS A 295 8.21 12.16 -6.17
C HIS A 295 9.54 12.84 -5.77
N GLY A 296 9.51 13.58 -4.66
CA GLY A 296 10.72 14.00 -3.95
C GLY A 296 11.04 13.04 -2.80
N MET A 297 11.78 13.51 -1.79
CA MET A 297 12.11 12.71 -0.61
C MET A 297 12.36 13.62 0.60
N THR A 298 12.00 13.13 1.80
CA THR A 298 12.33 13.78 3.08
C THR A 298 13.85 13.83 3.31
N GLU A 299 14.31 14.62 4.28
CA GLU A 299 15.74 14.72 4.64
C GLU A 299 16.40 13.36 4.93
N ASN A 300 15.66 12.44 5.55
CA ASN A 300 16.11 11.09 5.86
C ASN A 300 15.92 10.10 4.69
N GLY A 301 15.43 10.56 3.54
CA GLY A 301 15.23 9.74 2.36
C GLY A 301 14.00 8.85 2.37
N ASN A 302 12.98 9.18 3.16
CA ASN A 302 11.66 8.54 3.11
C ASN A 302 10.68 9.34 2.22
N HIS A 303 9.61 8.71 1.76
CA HIS A 303 8.56 9.32 0.93
C HIS A 303 7.19 8.64 1.15
N GLY A 304 6.16 9.06 0.42
CA GLY A 304 4.78 8.56 0.53
C GLY A 304 3.81 9.50 1.28
N GLY A 305 4.34 10.52 1.95
CA GLY A 305 3.60 11.56 2.65
C GLY A 305 3.15 12.73 1.77
N SER A 306 3.00 13.89 2.40
CA SER A 306 2.52 15.13 1.78
C SER A 306 3.36 16.34 2.19
N SER A 307 4.58 16.13 2.69
CA SER A 307 5.50 17.25 2.97
C SER A 307 5.93 17.92 1.67
N TYR A 308 6.44 19.15 1.77
CA TYR A 308 6.95 19.84 0.59
C TYR A 308 8.08 19.04 -0.07
N GLU A 309 9.01 18.52 0.74
CA GLU A 309 10.18 17.77 0.30
C GLU A 309 9.82 16.50 -0.46
N GLU A 310 8.71 15.85 -0.09
CA GLU A 310 8.21 14.64 -0.77
C GLU A 310 7.38 14.96 -2.02
N THR A 311 6.71 16.11 -2.06
CA THR A 311 5.81 16.49 -3.16
C THR A 311 6.51 17.28 -4.26
N ASP A 312 7.65 17.88 -3.97
CA ASP A 312 8.48 18.62 -4.92
C ASP A 312 9.25 17.68 -5.85
N SER A 313 8.71 17.43 -7.05
CA SER A 313 9.30 16.52 -8.04
C SER A 313 9.72 17.28 -9.31
N LEU A 314 10.83 16.89 -9.94
CA LEU A 314 11.33 17.56 -11.14
C LEU A 314 10.44 17.26 -12.37
N ALA A 315 10.16 18.27 -13.19
CA ALA A 315 9.79 18.06 -14.59
C ALA A 315 10.62 18.98 -15.49
N LEU A 316 11.36 18.39 -16.43
CA LEU A 316 12.29 19.09 -17.31
C LEU A 316 12.00 18.69 -18.77
N PHE A 317 11.69 19.68 -19.60
CA PHE A 317 11.43 19.49 -21.01
C PHE A 317 12.61 20.01 -21.84
N ILE A 318 13.29 19.11 -22.55
CA ILE A 318 14.50 19.40 -23.33
C ILE A 318 14.15 19.35 -24.81
N ARG A 319 14.39 20.46 -25.51
CA ARG A 319 13.97 20.67 -26.90
C ARG A 319 15.18 20.64 -27.86
N PRO A 320 14.98 20.24 -29.12
CA PRO A 320 16.06 20.13 -30.10
C PRO A 320 16.58 21.48 -30.63
N LYS A 321 15.84 22.58 -30.47
CA LYS A 321 16.24 23.93 -30.92
C LYS A 321 15.92 24.99 -29.88
N ASN A 322 16.76 26.02 -29.82
CA ASN A 322 16.58 27.18 -28.95
C ASN A 322 15.46 28.06 -29.48
N HIS A 323 14.50 28.42 -28.63
CA HIS A 323 13.56 29.49 -28.93
C HIS A 323 13.96 30.71 -28.11
N ALA A 324 14.63 31.65 -28.77
CA ALA A 324 14.91 32.97 -28.23
C ALA A 324 13.61 33.81 -28.17
N SER A 325 12.70 33.46 -27.26
CA SER A 325 11.68 34.40 -26.78
C SER A 325 12.25 35.10 -25.56
N GLY A 326 12.52 36.40 -25.67
CA GLY A 326 13.16 37.25 -24.65
C GLY A 326 12.35 37.50 -23.38
N HIS A 327 11.59 36.52 -22.91
CA HIS A 327 11.11 36.51 -21.54
C HIS A 327 12.28 36.09 -20.65
N THR A 328 12.72 37.00 -19.80
CA THR A 328 13.57 36.71 -18.65
C THR A 328 13.02 35.45 -17.98
N LEU A 329 13.74 34.32 -18.10
CA LEU A 329 13.43 33.06 -17.44
C LEU A 329 13.24 33.35 -15.95
N SER A 330 11.99 33.49 -15.51
CA SER A 330 11.65 33.22 -14.12
C SER A 330 11.78 31.72 -13.96
N ASN A 331 13.01 31.27 -13.72
CA ASN A 331 13.25 29.96 -13.14
C ASN A 331 12.30 29.82 -11.94
N HIS A 332 11.77 28.61 -11.72
CA HIS A 332 10.91 28.19 -10.61
C HIS A 332 9.38 28.37 -10.79
N ASP A 333 8.83 28.20 -12.00
CA ASP A 333 7.38 28.05 -12.15
C ASP A 333 6.92 26.69 -11.58
N THR A 334 5.88 26.73 -10.74
CA THR A 334 5.25 25.55 -10.15
C THR A 334 4.13 25.07 -11.06
N ILE A 335 4.13 23.77 -11.37
CA ILE A 335 3.03 23.09 -12.07
C ILE A 335 2.54 21.92 -11.21
N PHE A 336 1.41 21.31 -11.56
CA PHE A 336 1.01 20.04 -10.98
C PHE A 336 1.49 18.88 -11.85
N GLN A 337 1.85 17.76 -11.25
CA GLN A 337 2.31 16.57 -12.00
C GLN A 337 1.28 16.06 -13.01
N VAL A 338 -0.02 16.30 -12.75
CA VAL A 338 -1.12 15.96 -13.67
C VAL A 338 -1.15 16.81 -14.94
N ASP A 339 -0.46 17.95 -14.96
CA ASP A 339 -0.38 18.88 -16.11
C ASP A 339 0.51 18.35 -17.24
N ILE A 340 1.29 17.30 -16.97
CA ILE A 340 2.15 16.61 -17.95
C ILE A 340 1.28 15.88 -18.99
N ALA A 341 0.25 15.15 -18.55
CA ALA A 341 -0.59 14.34 -19.44
C ALA A 341 -1.29 15.14 -20.57
N PRO A 342 -2.03 16.24 -20.28
CA PRO A 342 -2.72 16.99 -21.33
C PRO A 342 -1.73 17.74 -22.22
N THR A 343 -0.59 18.17 -21.68
CA THR A 343 0.46 18.84 -22.43
C THR A 343 1.08 17.90 -23.46
N LEU A 344 1.47 16.69 -23.06
CA LEU A 344 2.00 15.69 -23.99
C LEU A 344 0.93 15.23 -24.99
N ALA A 345 -0.32 15.05 -24.56
CA ALA A 345 -1.41 14.67 -25.48
C ALA A 345 -1.51 15.65 -26.66
N LEU A 346 -1.53 16.96 -26.36
CA LEU A 346 -1.64 18.02 -27.36
C LEU A 346 -0.38 18.16 -28.21
N LEU A 347 0.82 18.02 -27.64
CA LEU A 347 2.08 18.07 -28.39
C LEU A 347 2.23 16.92 -29.40
N PHE A 348 1.61 15.77 -29.15
CA PHE A 348 1.67 14.60 -30.02
C PHE A 348 0.38 14.34 -30.82
N GLY A 349 -0.61 15.24 -30.72
CA GLY A 349 -1.85 15.17 -31.50
C GLY A 349 -2.73 13.96 -31.15
N VAL A 350 -2.76 13.55 -29.88
CA VAL A 350 -3.65 12.49 -29.38
C VAL A 350 -4.71 13.05 -28.43
N PRO A 351 -5.86 12.36 -28.23
CA PRO A 351 -6.87 12.77 -27.28
C PRO A 351 -6.31 12.92 -25.86
N ILE A 352 -6.74 13.98 -25.15
CA ILE A 352 -6.45 14.12 -23.71
C ILE A 352 -7.18 13.00 -22.95
N PRO A 353 -6.52 12.27 -22.04
CA PRO A 353 -7.14 11.17 -21.32
C PRO A 353 -8.43 11.57 -20.60
N LYS A 354 -9.43 10.69 -20.60
CA LYS A 354 -10.81 11.02 -20.23
C LYS A 354 -11.02 11.50 -18.79
N ASN A 355 -10.14 11.13 -17.87
CA ASN A 355 -10.18 11.55 -16.46
C ASN A 355 -9.11 12.58 -16.10
N ASN A 356 -8.47 13.18 -17.10
CA ASN A 356 -7.46 14.21 -16.94
C ASN A 356 -8.03 15.48 -16.29
N ILE A 357 -7.48 15.89 -15.15
CA ILE A 357 -7.78 17.17 -14.50
C ILE A 357 -6.68 18.22 -14.69
N GLY A 358 -5.56 17.86 -15.32
CA GLY A 358 -4.43 18.76 -15.54
C GLY A 358 -4.72 19.88 -16.55
N VAL A 359 -3.94 20.94 -16.43
CA VAL A 359 -3.96 22.15 -17.27
C VAL A 359 -2.76 22.15 -18.21
N LEU A 360 -2.93 22.65 -19.43
CA LEU A 360 -1.86 22.81 -20.41
C LEU A 360 -0.74 23.73 -19.87
N ILE A 361 0.52 23.27 -19.96
CA ILE A 361 1.70 24.07 -19.66
C ILE A 361 1.99 25.01 -20.84
N SER A 362 1.60 26.28 -20.74
CA SER A 362 1.59 27.23 -21.87
C SER A 362 2.95 27.38 -22.56
N GLN A 363 4.03 27.44 -21.79
CA GLN A 363 5.38 27.59 -22.33
C GLN A 363 5.79 26.43 -23.25
N MET A 364 5.13 25.27 -23.17
CA MET A 364 5.38 24.13 -24.04
C MET A 364 4.81 24.30 -25.45
N VAL A 365 3.85 25.21 -25.63
CA VAL A 365 3.23 25.52 -26.92
C VAL A 365 3.63 26.88 -27.48
N ASP A 366 4.63 27.55 -26.89
CA ASP A 366 5.09 28.90 -27.32
C ASP A 366 5.54 28.97 -28.78
N SER A 367 6.08 27.87 -29.30
CA SER A 367 6.52 27.75 -30.71
C SER A 367 5.38 27.65 -31.72
N LEU A 368 4.14 27.41 -31.26
CA LEU A 368 2.97 27.30 -32.13
C LEU A 368 2.44 28.68 -32.54
N THR A 369 1.61 28.70 -33.58
CA THR A 369 0.86 29.91 -33.96
C THR A 369 -0.16 30.27 -32.88
N ASP A 370 -0.57 31.55 -32.82
CA ASP A 370 -1.56 32.01 -31.84
C ASP A 370 -2.90 31.26 -31.97
N GLU A 371 -3.30 30.91 -33.19
CA GLU A 371 -4.48 30.09 -33.48
C GLU A 371 -4.36 28.68 -32.85
N GLN A 372 -3.22 28.02 -33.05
CA GLN A 372 -2.95 26.70 -32.46
C GLN A 372 -2.85 26.74 -30.93
N LYS A 373 -2.32 27.82 -30.36
CA LYS A 373 -2.28 28.01 -28.89
C LYS A 373 -3.69 28.11 -28.31
N LEU A 374 -4.56 28.92 -28.93
CA LEU A 374 -5.96 29.03 -28.50
C LEU A 374 -6.73 27.74 -28.72
N ARG A 375 -6.46 27.01 -29.82
CA ARG A 375 -7.03 25.69 -30.06
C ARG A 375 -6.62 24.69 -28.99
N ALA A 376 -5.35 24.66 -28.58
CA ALA A 376 -4.86 23.80 -27.51
C ALA A 376 -5.58 24.09 -26.17
N LEU A 377 -5.73 25.37 -25.81
CA LEU A 377 -6.47 25.80 -24.62
C LEU A 377 -7.96 25.43 -24.69
N GLN A 378 -8.58 25.56 -25.87
CA GLN A 378 -9.96 25.17 -26.11
C GLN A 378 -10.18 23.66 -25.93
N LEU A 379 -9.29 22.83 -26.49
CA LEU A 379 -9.36 21.37 -26.36
C LEU A 379 -9.19 20.92 -24.89
N ASN A 380 -8.26 21.51 -24.16
CA ASN A 380 -8.10 21.24 -22.72
C ASN A 380 -9.35 21.68 -21.93
N SER A 381 -9.95 22.81 -22.30
CA SER A 381 -11.16 23.33 -21.67
C SER A 381 -12.36 22.43 -21.89
N TRP A 382 -12.53 21.89 -23.11
CA TRP A 382 -13.59 20.92 -23.41
C TRP A 382 -13.46 19.65 -22.58
N GLN A 383 -12.23 19.18 -22.36
CA GLN A 383 -11.99 18.01 -21.53
C GLN A 383 -12.38 18.24 -20.06
N LEU A 384 -11.90 19.33 -19.45
CA LEU A 384 -12.25 19.69 -18.07
C LEU A 384 -13.76 19.97 -17.93
N PHE A 385 -14.38 20.60 -18.92
CA PHE A 385 -15.81 20.86 -18.92
C PHE A 385 -16.66 19.57 -18.92
N ARG A 386 -16.27 18.54 -19.70
CA ARG A 386 -16.94 17.22 -19.65
C ARG A 386 -16.84 16.56 -18.28
N LEU A 387 -15.69 16.67 -17.63
CA LEU A 387 -15.51 16.16 -16.27
C LEU A 387 -16.38 16.90 -15.26
N LEU A 388 -16.47 18.22 -15.39
CA LEU A 388 -17.39 19.02 -14.57
C LEU A 388 -18.84 18.59 -14.80
N GLN A 389 -19.28 18.37 -16.04
CA GLN A 389 -20.65 17.89 -16.34
C GLN A 389 -20.94 16.51 -15.72
N ALA A 390 -19.95 15.62 -15.69
CA ALA A 390 -20.09 14.31 -15.08
C ALA A 390 -20.20 14.38 -13.55
N GLN A 391 -19.49 15.31 -12.91
CA GLN A 391 -19.50 15.49 -11.46
C GLN A 391 -20.59 16.44 -10.95
N LEU A 392 -21.13 17.30 -11.81
CA LEU A 392 -22.22 18.23 -11.54
C LEU A 392 -23.36 17.98 -12.54
N PRO A 393 -24.29 17.04 -12.26
CA PRO A 393 -25.36 16.67 -13.19
C PRO A 393 -26.25 17.84 -13.64
N ASP A 394 -26.37 18.88 -12.80
CA ASP A 394 -27.15 20.08 -13.08
C ASP A 394 -26.39 21.15 -13.90
N LEU A 395 -25.13 20.89 -14.28
CA LEU A 395 -24.31 21.79 -15.09
C LEU A 395 -24.79 21.80 -16.56
N SER A 396 -25.79 22.64 -16.84
CA SER A 396 -26.29 22.90 -18.19
C SER A 396 -26.17 24.37 -18.56
N CYS A 397 -25.21 24.71 -19.41
CA CYS A 397 -25.00 26.09 -19.85
C CYS A 397 -26.00 26.57 -20.92
N ARG A 398 -26.98 25.74 -21.31
CA ARG A 398 -28.03 26.05 -22.32
C ARG A 398 -28.93 27.24 -21.95
N LYS A 399 -29.00 27.61 -20.66
CA LYS A 399 -29.92 28.65 -20.15
C LYS A 399 -29.26 30.02 -19.96
N LEU A 400 -27.95 30.16 -20.18
CA LEU A 400 -27.28 31.46 -20.12
C LEU A 400 -27.37 32.12 -21.52
N PRO A 401 -27.87 33.36 -21.65
CA PRO A 401 -27.92 34.04 -22.94
C PRO A 401 -26.50 34.26 -23.45
N CYS A 402 -26.15 33.72 -24.63
CA CYS A 402 -24.86 34.01 -25.28
C CYS A 402 -24.70 35.52 -25.55
N ASP A 403 -25.82 36.21 -25.79
CA ASP A 403 -25.85 37.62 -26.17
C ASP A 403 -25.60 38.60 -25.01
N SER A 404 -25.69 38.15 -23.73
CA SER A 404 -25.48 39.04 -22.58
C SER A 404 -24.02 39.25 -22.19
N PHE A 405 -23.08 38.57 -22.87
CA PHE A 405 -21.65 38.59 -22.54
C PHE A 405 -20.80 39.33 -23.59
N ILE A 406 -21.43 39.91 -24.61
CA ILE A 406 -20.79 40.65 -25.69
C ILE A 406 -20.57 42.10 -25.22
N THR A 407 -19.49 42.33 -24.50
CA THR A 407 -18.87 43.65 -24.37
C THR A 407 -17.45 43.56 -24.93
N ASP A 408 -16.93 44.63 -25.55
CA ASP A 408 -15.59 44.69 -26.16
C ASP A 408 -14.43 44.34 -25.18
N SER A 409 -14.72 44.14 -23.90
CA SER A 409 -13.78 43.75 -22.84
C SER A 409 -14.06 42.38 -22.18
N GLY A 410 -15.11 41.66 -22.59
CA GLY A 410 -15.65 40.49 -21.87
C GLY A 410 -16.17 40.83 -20.46
N PRO A 411 -16.92 39.94 -19.79
CA PRO A 411 -17.30 40.11 -18.39
C PRO A 411 -16.07 40.16 -17.48
N THR A 412 -16.03 41.15 -16.58
CA THR A 412 -15.03 41.17 -15.51
C THR A 412 -15.33 40.05 -14.50
N ILE A 413 -14.30 39.51 -13.84
CA ILE A 413 -14.39 38.41 -12.84
C ILE A 413 -15.51 38.62 -11.80
N SER A 414 -15.86 39.89 -11.53
CA SER A 414 -16.90 40.28 -10.58
C SER A 414 -18.35 39.96 -11.01
N GLU A 415 -18.58 39.60 -12.28
CA GLU A 415 -19.90 39.34 -12.88
C GLU A 415 -20.27 37.85 -12.92
N CYS A 416 -19.29 36.93 -12.94
CA CYS A 416 -19.53 35.49 -12.83
C CYS A 416 -19.81 35.08 -11.37
N LYS A 417 -20.96 35.48 -10.82
CA LYS A 417 -21.40 35.15 -9.45
C LYS A 417 -22.60 34.21 -9.45
N GLY A 418 -22.64 33.26 -8.52
CA GLY A 418 -23.78 32.35 -8.37
C GLY A 418 -23.37 31.00 -7.78
N SER A 419 -24.18 29.97 -8.05
CA SER A 419 -23.83 28.58 -7.74
C SER A 419 -22.60 28.13 -8.54
N LYS A 420 -21.95 27.05 -8.12
CA LYS A 420 -20.73 26.54 -8.78
C LYS A 420 -20.98 26.24 -10.26
N GLU A 421 -22.17 25.75 -10.58
CA GLU A 421 -22.60 25.48 -11.95
C GLU A 421 -22.66 26.74 -12.79
N LYS A 422 -23.23 27.83 -12.24
CA LYS A 422 -23.28 29.13 -12.93
C LYS A 422 -21.89 29.72 -13.14
N LEU A 423 -21.02 29.60 -12.14
CA LEU A 423 -19.63 30.07 -12.23
C LEU A 423 -18.88 29.39 -13.38
N PHE A 424 -18.86 28.04 -13.42
CA PHE A 424 -18.15 27.32 -14.47
C PHE A 424 -18.76 27.55 -15.86
N CYS A 425 -20.08 27.62 -15.97
CA CYS A 425 -20.72 27.99 -17.24
C CYS A 425 -20.35 29.40 -17.71
N CYS A 426 -20.34 30.38 -16.81
CA CYS A 426 -19.99 31.76 -17.13
C CYS A 426 -18.54 31.86 -17.63
N LEU A 427 -17.59 31.27 -16.89
CA LEU A 427 -16.16 31.28 -17.26
C LEU A 427 -15.91 30.58 -18.60
N TYR A 428 -16.50 29.40 -18.80
CA TYR A 428 -16.34 28.64 -20.05
C TYR A 428 -16.95 29.37 -21.25
N LEU A 429 -18.18 29.88 -21.13
CA LEU A 429 -18.85 30.60 -22.22
C LEU A 429 -18.15 31.92 -22.55
N ASN A 430 -17.62 32.62 -21.56
CA ASN A 430 -16.81 33.82 -21.77
C ASN A 430 -15.57 33.51 -22.61
N ALA A 431 -14.76 32.52 -22.20
CA ALA A 431 -13.57 32.13 -22.94
C ALA A 431 -13.87 31.68 -24.38
N ALA A 432 -14.98 30.94 -24.57
CA ALA A 432 -15.44 30.54 -25.89
C ALA A 432 -15.86 31.75 -26.75
N ALA A 433 -16.63 32.69 -26.20
CA ALA A 433 -17.09 33.89 -26.93
C ALA A 433 -15.93 34.80 -27.34
N LEU A 434 -14.94 35.01 -26.46
CA LEU A 434 -13.73 35.77 -26.76
C LEU A 434 -12.90 35.10 -27.87
N HIS A 435 -12.80 33.77 -27.85
CA HIS A 435 -12.12 33.02 -28.90
C HIS A 435 -12.86 33.13 -30.25
N ASP A 436 -14.19 33.00 -30.25
CA ASP A 436 -15.00 33.14 -31.46
C ASP A 436 -14.87 34.57 -32.05
N ALA A 437 -14.86 35.60 -31.19
CA ALA A 437 -14.65 36.99 -31.59
C ALA A 437 -13.24 37.23 -32.17
N TRP A 438 -12.19 36.77 -31.46
CA TRP A 438 -10.80 36.87 -31.94
C TRP A 438 -10.61 36.15 -33.28
N SER A 439 -11.18 34.95 -33.44
CA SER A 439 -11.09 34.19 -34.68
C SER A 439 -11.77 34.91 -35.85
N ALA A 440 -12.93 35.53 -35.61
CA ALA A 440 -13.63 36.33 -36.62
C ALA A 440 -12.82 37.57 -37.03
N GLU A 441 -12.13 38.24 -36.08
CA GLU A 441 -11.28 39.40 -36.38
C GLU A 441 -10.03 39.04 -37.16
N VAL A 442 -9.35 37.93 -36.84
CA VAL A 442 -8.16 37.44 -37.55
C VAL A 442 -8.47 37.16 -39.03
N VAL A 443 -9.68 36.64 -39.32
CA VAL A 443 -10.14 36.41 -40.69
C VAL A 443 -10.37 37.72 -41.47
N ILE A 444 -10.71 38.82 -40.78
CA ILE A 444 -11.09 40.10 -41.39
C ILE A 444 -9.92 41.11 -41.44
N LYS A 445 -9.04 41.15 -40.44
CA LYS A 445 -7.93 42.10 -40.31
C LYS A 445 -6.61 41.35 -40.10
N SER A 446 -5.79 41.26 -41.15
CA SER A 446 -4.55 40.47 -41.16
C SER A 446 -3.41 40.98 -40.24
N ASN A 447 -3.63 41.96 -39.35
CA ASN A 447 -2.54 42.65 -38.65
C ASN A 447 -2.86 43.20 -37.23
N ASN A 448 -4.05 42.97 -36.67
CA ASN A 448 -4.36 43.42 -35.30
C ASN A 448 -4.33 42.23 -34.33
N THR A 449 -3.31 42.20 -33.46
CA THR A 449 -3.14 41.24 -32.35
C THR A 449 -3.86 41.67 -31.06
N GLU A 450 -4.73 42.69 -31.11
CA GLU A 450 -5.56 43.07 -29.97
C GLU A 450 -6.53 41.92 -29.62
N GLY A 451 -6.56 41.50 -28.34
CA GLY A 451 -7.52 40.48 -27.85
C GLY A 451 -6.97 39.06 -27.65
N TYR A 452 -5.81 38.69 -28.23
CA TYR A 452 -5.20 37.36 -28.01
C TYR A 452 -4.91 37.11 -26.52
N GLY A 453 -4.19 38.05 -25.88
CA GLY A 453 -3.84 37.94 -24.46
C GLY A 453 -5.06 37.86 -23.54
N THR A 454 -6.13 38.60 -23.85
CA THR A 454 -7.40 38.54 -23.10
C THR A 454 -8.06 37.17 -23.23
N THR A 455 -8.06 36.59 -24.43
CA THR A 455 -8.63 35.26 -24.68
C THR A 455 -7.85 34.16 -23.95
N VAL A 456 -6.52 34.21 -24.00
CA VAL A 456 -5.63 33.29 -23.27
C VAL A 456 -5.89 33.38 -21.76
N ALA A 457 -5.98 34.60 -21.22
CA ALA A 457 -6.29 34.81 -19.80
C ALA A 457 -7.65 34.23 -19.40
N ALA A 458 -8.68 34.37 -20.24
CA ALA A 458 -10.01 33.82 -19.98
C ALA A 458 -10.01 32.29 -19.94
N TYR A 459 -9.29 31.62 -20.86
CA TYR A 459 -9.12 30.17 -20.83
C TYR A 459 -8.36 29.71 -19.58
N HIS A 460 -7.25 30.35 -19.23
CA HIS A 460 -6.48 29.99 -18.03
C HIS A 460 -7.30 30.15 -16.75
N GLU A 461 -8.12 31.20 -16.64
CA GLU A 461 -9.00 31.38 -15.50
C GLU A 461 -10.01 30.23 -15.39
N PHE A 462 -10.67 29.83 -16.49
CA PHE A 462 -11.56 28.68 -16.48
C PHE A 462 -10.83 27.38 -16.09
N LEU A 463 -9.72 27.08 -16.76
CA LEU A 463 -8.94 25.87 -16.58
C LEU A 463 -8.42 25.73 -15.13
N SER A 464 -7.86 26.81 -14.58
CA SER A 464 -7.33 26.85 -13.22
C SER A 464 -8.43 26.57 -12.19
N ARG A 465 -9.57 27.28 -12.27
CA ARG A 465 -10.70 27.09 -11.34
C ARG A 465 -11.34 25.70 -11.47
N ALA A 466 -11.46 25.19 -12.69
CA ALA A 466 -12.01 23.86 -12.94
C ALA A 466 -11.10 22.77 -12.37
N SER A 467 -9.80 22.84 -12.67
CA SER A 467 -8.79 21.90 -12.19
C SER A 467 -8.68 21.91 -10.66
N GLU A 468 -8.60 23.09 -10.04
CA GLU A 468 -8.56 23.25 -8.57
C GLU A 468 -9.79 22.61 -7.91
N TRP A 469 -10.98 22.87 -8.44
CA TRP A 469 -12.21 22.29 -7.90
C TRP A 469 -12.27 20.77 -8.06
N LEU A 470 -11.89 20.25 -9.24
CA LEU A 470 -11.85 18.80 -9.50
C LEU A 470 -10.80 18.10 -8.64
N SER A 471 -9.63 18.71 -8.46
CA SER A 471 -8.55 18.24 -7.59
C SER A 471 -9.00 18.18 -6.13
N HIS A 472 -9.62 19.25 -5.64
CA HIS A 472 -10.22 19.26 -4.31
C HIS A 472 -11.29 18.20 -4.18
N LYS A 473 -12.20 18.07 -5.14
CA LYS A 473 -13.26 17.04 -5.08
C LYS A 473 -12.71 15.62 -5.07
N ALA A 474 -11.59 15.39 -5.76
CA ALA A 474 -10.89 14.11 -5.79
C ALA A 474 -10.13 13.79 -4.49
N THR A 475 -9.84 14.78 -3.65
CA THR A 475 -9.07 14.65 -2.39
C THR A 475 -9.90 14.95 -1.13
N ASP A 476 -11.09 15.54 -1.28
CA ASP A 476 -11.98 15.95 -0.20
C ASP A 476 -12.51 14.74 0.58
N ARG A 477 -12.43 14.84 1.90
CA ARG A 477 -12.89 13.81 2.83
C ARG A 477 -14.11 14.35 3.56
N PRO A 478 -15.29 13.70 3.49
CA PRO A 478 -16.48 14.19 4.17
C PRO A 478 -16.27 14.16 5.69
N ILE A 479 -15.85 15.31 6.25
CA ILE A 479 -15.47 15.48 7.66
C ILE A 479 -16.61 15.05 8.59
N SER A 480 -17.86 15.34 8.22
CA SER A 480 -19.03 14.92 8.99
C SER A 480 -19.12 13.41 9.12
N SER A 481 -18.98 12.67 8.02
CA SER A 481 -19.02 11.20 8.01
C SER A 481 -17.83 10.61 8.78
N LEU A 482 -16.64 11.22 8.64
CA LEU A 482 -15.46 10.85 9.41
C LEU A 482 -15.69 11.05 10.92
N ALA A 483 -16.23 12.20 11.32
CA ALA A 483 -16.53 12.52 12.70
C ALA A 483 -17.59 11.60 13.29
N PHE A 484 -18.66 11.28 12.55
CA PHE A 484 -19.65 10.28 12.95
C PHE A 484 -19.02 8.88 13.09
N GLY A 485 -18.14 8.49 12.17
CA GLY A 485 -17.39 7.23 12.24
C GLY A 485 -16.54 7.15 13.52
N VAL A 486 -15.73 8.17 13.79
CA VAL A 486 -14.90 8.27 15.00
C VAL A 486 -15.75 8.30 16.26
N ALA A 487 -16.82 9.09 16.29
CA ALA A 487 -17.73 9.17 17.44
C ALA A 487 -18.40 7.81 17.74
N ALA A 488 -18.81 7.07 16.71
CA ALA A 488 -19.34 5.71 16.85
C ALA A 488 -18.29 4.75 17.43
N LEU A 489 -17.05 4.78 16.91
CA LEU A 489 -15.94 3.97 17.44
C LEU A 489 -15.67 4.28 18.92
N ILE A 490 -15.57 5.55 19.30
CA ILE A 490 -15.37 5.98 20.70
C ILE A 490 -16.54 5.51 21.57
N THR A 491 -17.78 5.68 21.11
CA THR A 491 -18.98 5.28 21.85
C THR A 491 -19.00 3.78 22.11
N SER A 492 -18.69 2.98 21.11
CA SER A 492 -18.54 1.52 21.24
C SER A 492 -17.45 1.15 22.25
N CYS A 493 -16.26 1.75 22.16
CA CYS A 493 -15.17 1.53 23.12
C CYS A 493 -15.60 1.87 24.56
N LEU A 494 -16.30 2.98 24.77
CA LEU A 494 -16.81 3.38 26.09
C LEU A 494 -17.88 2.40 26.62
N ILE A 495 -18.77 1.89 25.76
CA ILE A 495 -19.75 0.86 26.13
C ILE A 495 -19.00 -0.41 26.56
N LEU A 496 -18.05 -0.90 25.76
CA LEU A 496 -17.26 -2.09 26.06
C LEU A 496 -16.46 -1.93 27.36
N LEU A 497 -15.83 -0.78 27.58
CA LEU A 497 -15.10 -0.46 28.80
C LEU A 497 -16.01 -0.46 30.03
N LYS A 498 -17.22 0.13 29.91
CA LYS A 498 -18.23 0.11 30.97
C LYS A 498 -18.72 -1.31 31.26
N LEU A 499 -18.94 -2.13 30.24
CA LEU A 499 -19.32 -3.53 30.40
C LEU A 499 -18.22 -4.33 31.11
N LEU A 500 -16.96 -4.13 30.73
CA LEU A 500 -15.80 -4.72 31.40
C LEU A 500 -15.75 -4.33 32.88
N PHE A 501 -15.94 -3.05 33.20
CA PHE A 501 -16.00 -2.59 34.58
C PHE A 501 -17.16 -3.22 35.38
N VAL A 502 -18.33 -3.35 34.75
CA VAL A 502 -19.49 -4.01 35.39
C VAL A 502 -19.24 -5.50 35.62
N ILE A 503 -18.63 -6.21 34.67
CA ILE A 503 -18.23 -7.61 34.84
C ILE A 503 -17.23 -7.72 35.99
N HIS A 504 -16.22 -6.86 36.03
CA HIS A 504 -15.18 -6.88 37.06
C HIS A 504 -15.75 -6.63 38.46
N LYS A 505 -16.67 -5.66 38.60
CA LYS A 505 -17.36 -5.37 39.87
C LYS A 505 -18.33 -6.49 40.30
N LYS A 506 -18.77 -7.32 39.35
CA LYS A 506 -19.75 -8.39 39.56
C LYS A 506 -19.16 -9.77 39.79
N VAL A 507 -17.84 -9.96 39.75
CA VAL A 507 -17.19 -11.16 40.27
C VAL A 507 -17.05 -10.94 41.78
N PRO A 508 -18.00 -11.37 42.64
CA PRO A 508 -17.94 -11.09 44.05
C PRO A 508 -17.20 -12.24 44.73
N ALA A 509 -16.30 -11.88 45.64
CA ALA A 509 -16.18 -12.48 46.97
C ALA A 509 -17.08 -13.70 47.27
N GLN A 510 -16.75 -14.86 46.71
CA GLN A 510 -17.34 -16.15 47.09
C GLN A 510 -16.29 -17.12 47.62
N GLU A 511 -15.12 -16.58 47.97
CA GLU A 511 -14.20 -17.19 48.92
C GLU A 511 -13.76 -16.11 49.90
N ILE A 512 -14.10 -16.37 51.17
CA ILE A 512 -13.47 -15.86 52.39
C ILE A 512 -14.08 -14.59 52.98
N GLN A 513 -14.74 -14.80 54.13
CA GLN A 513 -14.82 -13.85 55.23
C GLN A 513 -13.40 -13.35 55.57
N ASP A 514 -13.03 -12.18 55.07
CA ASP A 514 -12.05 -11.29 55.71
C ASP A 514 -12.21 -9.90 55.10
N VAL A 515 -12.67 -8.97 55.93
CA VAL A 515 -13.17 -7.64 55.52
C VAL A 515 -12.04 -6.63 55.27
N ASP A 516 -10.76 -7.02 55.40
CA ASP A 516 -9.64 -6.06 55.35
C ASP A 516 -8.80 -6.04 54.05
N ASN A 517 -9.20 -6.70 52.96
CA ASN A 517 -8.33 -6.86 51.77
C ASN A 517 -8.87 -6.24 50.46
N TYR A 518 -9.49 -5.06 50.53
CA TYR A 518 -10.09 -4.38 49.36
C TYR A 518 -9.12 -3.70 48.38
N MET A 519 -7.81 -3.87 48.52
CA MET A 519 -6.83 -3.53 47.48
C MET A 519 -5.80 -4.65 47.34
N LYS A 520 -6.11 -5.71 46.57
CA LYS A 520 -5.05 -6.58 46.05
C LYS A 520 -4.13 -5.70 45.18
N PRO A 521 -2.83 -5.54 45.52
CA PRO A 521 -1.92 -4.78 44.68
C PRO A 521 -1.87 -5.43 43.29
N TRP A 522 -1.96 -4.59 42.25
CA TRP A 522 -1.86 -5.06 40.88
C TRP A 522 -0.54 -5.80 40.69
N LYS A 523 -0.59 -6.98 40.08
CA LYS A 523 0.62 -7.76 39.83
C LYS A 523 1.45 -7.08 38.73
N LEU A 524 2.78 -7.24 38.80
CA LEU A 524 3.72 -6.58 37.88
C LEU A 524 3.43 -6.86 36.39
N ASP A 525 2.98 -8.07 36.06
CA ASP A 525 2.58 -8.47 34.72
C ASP A 525 1.32 -7.75 34.22
N GLU A 526 0.35 -7.51 35.11
CA GLU A 526 -0.87 -6.77 34.78
C GLU A 526 -0.54 -5.30 34.46
N VAL A 527 0.29 -4.67 35.30
CA VAL A 527 0.76 -3.29 35.09
C VAL A 527 1.58 -3.17 33.81
N PHE A 528 2.47 -4.14 33.56
CA PHE A 528 3.34 -4.14 32.38
C PHE A 528 2.56 -4.25 31.08
N ILE A 529 1.57 -5.15 30.97
CA ILE A 529 0.74 -5.26 29.76
C ILE A 529 -0.01 -3.95 29.50
N LEU A 530 -0.62 -3.36 30.54
CA LEU A 530 -1.41 -2.15 30.37
C LEU A 530 -0.55 -0.95 29.97
N LEU A 531 0.65 -0.84 30.55
CA LEU A 531 1.63 0.16 30.13
C LEU A 531 2.08 -0.09 28.68
N GLY A 532 2.31 -1.35 28.29
CA GLY A 532 2.66 -1.73 26.93
C GLY A 532 1.59 -1.34 25.91
N ILE A 533 0.31 -1.60 26.22
CA ILE A 533 -0.83 -1.18 25.38
C ILE A 533 -0.89 0.35 25.28
N LEU A 534 -0.68 1.08 26.38
CA LEU A 534 -0.65 2.54 26.37
C LEU A 534 0.49 3.08 25.50
N ILE A 535 1.69 2.52 25.61
CA ILE A 535 2.85 2.89 24.78
C ILE A 535 2.53 2.64 23.31
N LEU A 536 1.93 1.48 22.98
CA LEU A 536 1.52 1.18 21.62
C LEU A 536 0.54 2.22 21.07
N VAL A 537 -0.51 2.56 21.82
CA VAL A 537 -1.49 3.58 21.42
C VAL A 537 -0.83 4.94 21.18
N ILE A 538 0.09 5.35 22.05
CA ILE A 538 0.85 6.61 21.89
C ILE A 538 1.76 6.52 20.65
N SER A 539 2.40 5.38 20.41
CA SER A 539 3.31 5.16 19.29
C SER A 539 2.62 5.26 17.93
N MET A 540 1.33 4.90 17.83
CA MET A 540 0.55 5.05 16.60
C MET A 540 0.34 6.51 16.15
N GLY A 541 0.70 7.49 16.97
CA GLY A 541 0.74 8.90 16.58
C GLY A 541 1.97 9.28 15.74
N SER A 542 2.96 8.40 15.58
CA SER A 542 4.21 8.67 14.86
C SER A 542 4.46 7.64 13.76
N SER A 543 4.55 8.11 12.50
CA SER A 543 4.83 7.23 11.34
C SER A 543 6.12 6.43 11.51
N SER A 544 7.19 7.07 11.99
CA SER A 544 8.48 6.41 12.26
C SER A 544 8.39 5.30 13.30
N MET A 545 7.50 5.42 14.29
CA MET A 545 7.32 4.38 15.32
C MET A 545 6.44 3.24 14.82
N ILE A 546 5.52 3.52 13.89
CA ILE A 546 4.73 2.51 13.19
C ILE A 546 5.63 1.64 12.29
N GLU A 547 6.58 2.25 11.57
CA GLU A 547 7.56 1.52 10.76
C GLU A 547 8.45 0.60 11.63
N GLU A 548 8.73 1.03 12.86
CA GLU A 548 9.57 0.32 13.83
C GLU A 548 8.77 -0.46 14.89
N GLU A 549 7.46 -0.69 14.65
CA GLU A 549 6.52 -1.29 15.61
C GLU A 549 6.97 -2.69 16.07
N HIS A 550 7.67 -3.43 15.21
CA HIS A 550 8.23 -4.75 15.51
C HIS A 550 9.08 -4.76 16.81
N TYR A 551 9.80 -3.67 17.11
CA TYR A 551 10.58 -3.56 18.36
C TYR A 551 9.71 -3.62 19.60
N ILE A 552 8.56 -2.94 19.57
CA ILE A 552 7.62 -2.88 20.67
C ILE A 552 7.10 -4.31 20.95
N TRP A 553 6.71 -5.04 19.92
CA TRP A 553 6.18 -6.40 20.06
C TRP A 553 7.22 -7.41 20.55
N HIS A 554 8.45 -7.37 20.02
CA HIS A 554 9.53 -8.24 20.49
C HIS A 554 9.90 -7.95 21.95
N PHE A 555 9.96 -6.67 22.33
CA PHE A 555 10.23 -6.27 23.71
C PHE A 555 9.12 -6.72 24.66
N LEU A 556 7.86 -6.47 24.30
CA LEU A 556 6.69 -6.82 25.11
C LEU A 556 6.60 -8.33 25.33
N THR A 557 6.79 -9.12 24.26
CA THR A 557 6.73 -10.60 24.30
C THR A 557 7.88 -11.21 25.09
N SER A 558 9.11 -10.70 24.92
CA SER A 558 10.28 -11.21 25.67
C SER A 558 10.15 -10.90 27.16
N THR A 559 9.72 -9.69 27.50
CA THR A 559 9.60 -9.23 28.89
C THR A 559 8.48 -9.95 29.61
N ILE A 560 7.31 -10.16 28.99
CA ILE A 560 6.23 -10.90 29.63
C ILE A 560 6.60 -12.37 29.86
N SER A 561 7.32 -12.99 28.92
CA SER A 561 7.89 -14.33 29.08
C SER A 561 8.85 -14.40 30.26
N LEU A 562 9.74 -13.41 30.41
CA LEU A 562 10.66 -13.32 31.55
C LEU A 562 9.92 -13.11 32.88
N LEU A 563 8.83 -12.35 32.90
CA LEU A 563 8.00 -12.21 34.10
C LEU A 563 7.35 -13.54 34.50
N PHE A 564 6.84 -14.31 33.54
CA PHE A 564 6.32 -15.65 33.81
C PHE A 564 7.43 -16.62 34.25
N PHE A 565 8.61 -16.55 33.64
CA PHE A 565 9.77 -17.35 34.02
C PHE A 565 10.20 -17.06 35.46
N ARG A 566 10.31 -15.78 35.83
CA ARG A 566 10.59 -15.33 37.20
C ARG A 566 9.54 -15.85 38.18
N LYS A 567 8.25 -15.73 37.85
CA LYS A 567 7.17 -16.26 38.70
C LYS A 567 7.28 -17.78 38.89
N ALA A 568 7.58 -18.52 37.82
CA ALA A 568 7.76 -19.96 37.88
C ALA A 568 8.91 -20.35 38.82
N ILE A 569 10.06 -19.67 38.73
CA ILE A 569 11.20 -19.88 39.63
C ILE A 569 10.85 -19.56 41.09
N GLN A 570 10.22 -18.40 41.34
CA GLN A 570 9.83 -18.01 42.70
C GLN A 570 8.86 -19.01 43.34
N SER A 571 7.95 -19.56 42.54
CA SER A 571 7.03 -20.61 43.01
C SER A 571 7.75 -21.94 43.29
N PHE A 572 8.82 -22.25 42.56
CA PHE A 572 9.65 -23.44 42.76
C PHE A 572 10.43 -23.36 44.08
N ASP A 573 11.07 -22.23 44.37
CA ASP A 573 11.84 -22.02 45.61
C ASP A 573 10.94 -22.00 46.86
N LEU A 574 9.75 -21.40 46.77
CA LEU A 574 8.79 -21.38 47.89
C LEU A 574 8.28 -22.78 48.24
N ASN A 575 8.03 -23.63 47.23
CA ASN A 575 7.62 -25.03 47.45
C ASN A 575 8.75 -25.90 48.02
N LYS A 576 10.01 -25.51 47.79
CA LYS A 576 11.18 -26.18 48.37
C LYS A 576 11.36 -25.84 49.86
N ALA A 577 10.94 -24.65 50.29
CA ALA A 577 11.02 -24.19 51.68
C ALA A 577 9.91 -24.73 52.61
N VAL A 578 8.79 -25.20 52.06
CA VAL A 578 7.59 -25.66 52.82
C VAL A 578 7.50 -27.20 52.94
N GLY A 579 8.54 -27.93 52.55
CA GLY A 579 8.52 -29.39 52.45
C GLY A 579 9.00 -30.16 53.69
N ASP A 580 8.16 -30.29 54.71
CA ASP A 580 8.10 -31.48 55.57
C ASP A 580 6.64 -31.99 55.59
N LEU A 581 6.47 -33.30 55.36
CA LEU A 581 5.22 -34.07 55.22
C LEU A 581 4.52 -34.15 53.83
N ILE A 582 4.97 -35.15 53.05
CA ILE A 582 4.20 -36.07 52.18
C ILE A 582 3.18 -35.44 51.19
N SER A 583 3.67 -34.85 50.09
CA SER A 583 3.09 -34.93 48.72
C SER A 583 4.08 -34.49 47.62
N VAL A 584 5.38 -34.74 47.85
CA VAL A 584 6.50 -33.99 47.25
C VAL A 584 6.89 -34.43 45.82
N GLU A 585 6.66 -35.68 45.40
CA GLU A 585 7.18 -36.14 44.10
C GLU A 585 6.41 -35.63 42.87
N LYS A 586 5.08 -35.45 42.94
CA LYS A 586 4.26 -35.09 41.76
C LYS A 586 4.17 -33.59 41.46
N LYS A 587 4.27 -32.70 42.47
CA LYS A 587 4.22 -31.23 42.26
C LYS A 587 5.57 -30.62 41.82
N ASN A 588 6.69 -31.26 42.16
CA ASN A 588 8.02 -30.81 41.75
C ASN A 588 8.29 -31.06 40.25
N TYR A 589 7.78 -32.17 39.70
CA TYR A 589 7.90 -32.47 38.26
C TYR A 589 7.16 -31.45 37.37
N THR A 590 5.98 -30.99 37.81
CA THR A 590 5.16 -30.02 37.06
C THR A 590 5.79 -28.62 37.02
N SER A 591 6.45 -28.18 38.10
CA SER A 591 7.11 -26.88 38.16
C SER A 591 8.42 -26.84 37.34
N GLY A 592 9.22 -27.91 37.38
CA GLY A 592 10.43 -28.03 36.54
C GLY A 592 10.12 -28.07 35.04
N CYS A 593 9.05 -28.77 34.64
CA CYS A 593 8.58 -28.80 33.25
C CYS A 593 8.18 -27.39 32.75
N GLN A 594 7.49 -26.61 33.59
CA GLN A 594 7.08 -25.24 33.24
C GLN A 594 8.27 -24.30 33.03
N ILE A 595 9.31 -24.37 33.87
CA ILE A 595 10.54 -23.58 33.72
C ILE A 595 11.23 -23.93 32.40
N SER A 596 11.31 -25.23 32.07
CA SER A 596 11.89 -25.70 30.80
C SER A 596 11.11 -25.19 29.58
N LEU A 597 9.77 -25.22 29.63
CA LEU A 597 8.92 -24.70 28.56
C LEU A 597 9.09 -23.18 28.37
N LEU A 598 9.11 -22.40 29.47
CA LEU A 598 9.30 -20.95 29.41
C LEU A 598 10.70 -20.57 28.89
N PHE A 599 11.72 -21.35 29.24
CA PHE A 599 13.06 -21.19 28.67
C PHE A 599 13.07 -21.49 27.17
N LEU A 600 12.41 -22.57 26.73
CA LEU A 600 12.28 -22.91 25.31
C LEU A 600 11.58 -21.79 24.53
N ILE A 601 10.53 -21.18 25.10
CA ILE A 601 9.81 -20.05 24.50
C ILE A 601 10.74 -18.85 24.29
N LEU A 602 11.55 -18.50 25.31
CA LEU A 602 12.52 -17.41 25.23
C LEU A 602 13.61 -17.69 24.19
N PHE A 603 14.11 -18.92 24.13
CA PHE A 603 15.11 -19.34 23.16
C PHE A 603 14.58 -19.25 21.72
N CYS A 604 13.38 -19.79 21.46
CA CYS A 604 12.73 -19.67 20.15
C CYS A 604 12.51 -18.21 19.75
N GLY A 605 12.07 -17.38 20.70
CA GLY A 605 11.86 -15.94 20.47
C GLY A 605 13.14 -15.19 20.11
N ARG A 606 14.29 -15.59 20.67
CA ARG A 606 15.58 -15.00 20.33
C ARG A 606 16.00 -15.31 18.89
N ILE A 607 15.76 -16.55 18.43
CA ILE A 607 16.04 -16.95 17.04
C ILE A 607 15.10 -16.20 16.09
N LEU A 608 13.80 -16.18 16.39
CA LEU A 608 12.78 -15.50 15.58
C LEU A 608 13.08 -14.02 15.36
N LYS A 609 13.48 -13.31 16.43
CA LYS A 609 13.87 -11.89 16.32
C LYS A 609 15.04 -11.66 15.35
N GLY A 610 15.96 -12.62 15.25
CA GLY A 610 17.10 -12.54 14.34
C GLY A 610 16.82 -13.08 12.95
N TRP A 611 15.63 -13.65 12.70
CA TRP A 611 15.35 -14.34 11.45
C TRP A 611 15.22 -13.37 10.28
N HIS A 612 14.27 -12.46 10.44
CA HIS A 612 14.06 -11.29 9.59
C HIS A 612 14.27 -10.05 10.43
N GLN A 613 15.29 -9.24 10.12
CA GLN A 613 15.48 -7.95 10.78
C GLN A 613 14.75 -6.87 9.96
N GLY A 614 13.48 -6.63 10.34
CA GLY A 614 12.65 -5.59 9.74
C GLY A 614 13.00 -4.17 10.22
N GLY A 615 12.20 -3.20 9.76
CA GLY A 615 12.39 -1.77 10.06
C GLY A 615 13.42 -1.10 9.16
N VAL A 616 13.24 0.20 8.91
CA VAL A 616 14.07 1.01 8.00
C VAL A 616 15.52 1.07 8.50
N ASN A 617 15.72 1.07 9.82
CA ASN A 617 17.04 1.24 10.43
C ASN A 617 17.98 0.03 10.28
N TRP A 618 17.45 -1.17 10.09
CA TRP A 618 18.23 -2.42 10.16
C TRP A 618 18.17 -3.26 8.89
N THR A 619 17.39 -2.84 7.89
CA THR A 619 17.40 -3.40 6.53
C THR A 619 18.82 -3.55 5.99
N ASN A 620 19.75 -2.70 6.40
CA ASN A 620 21.14 -2.64 5.99
C ASN A 620 21.99 -3.85 6.41
N LEU A 621 21.65 -4.55 7.50
CA LEU A 621 22.44 -5.68 8.01
C LEU A 621 21.89 -7.03 7.50
N PRO A 622 22.76 -8.00 7.19
CA PRO A 622 22.29 -9.34 6.86
C PRO A 622 21.73 -10.04 8.09
N ASP A 623 20.60 -10.71 7.92
CA ASP A 623 19.93 -11.52 8.94
C ASP A 623 20.07 -13.04 8.64
N ILE A 624 19.46 -13.89 9.48
CA ILE A 624 19.56 -15.34 9.31
C ILE A 624 18.95 -15.78 7.98
N SER A 625 17.85 -15.15 7.55
CA SER A 625 17.22 -15.44 6.26
C SER A 625 18.16 -15.14 5.09
N SER A 626 18.83 -13.99 5.14
CA SER A 626 19.80 -13.53 4.14
C SER A 626 21.00 -14.49 4.04
N TRP A 627 21.51 -14.95 5.19
CA TRP A 627 22.59 -15.94 5.21
C TRP A 627 22.16 -17.30 4.64
N LEU A 628 20.91 -17.70 4.88
CA LEU A 628 20.38 -18.96 4.39
C LEU A 628 20.07 -18.92 2.88
N GLU A 629 19.61 -17.78 2.36
CA GLU A 629 19.49 -17.55 0.91
C GLU A 629 20.85 -17.63 0.21
N GLN A 630 21.89 -17.04 0.80
CA GLN A 630 23.27 -17.13 0.29
C GLN A 630 23.82 -18.55 0.31
N ALA A 631 23.42 -19.38 1.29
CA ALA A 631 23.83 -20.79 1.38
C ALA A 631 23.21 -21.65 0.27
N GLY A 632 22.08 -21.24 -0.30
CA GLY A 632 21.44 -21.85 -1.47
C GLY A 632 20.13 -22.59 -1.17
N SER A 633 19.32 -22.78 -2.22
CA SER A 633 17.96 -23.30 -2.15
C SER A 633 17.83 -24.74 -1.61
N GLN A 634 18.90 -25.55 -1.72
CA GLN A 634 18.91 -26.91 -1.20
C GLN A 634 18.71 -26.95 0.33
N TYR A 635 19.36 -26.03 1.06
CA TYR A 635 19.22 -25.94 2.52
C TYR A 635 17.82 -25.46 2.92
N ILE A 636 17.27 -24.50 2.17
CA ILE A 636 15.91 -24.00 2.40
C ILE A 636 14.88 -25.12 2.25
N ASN A 637 14.99 -25.93 1.19
CA ASN A 637 14.11 -27.07 0.95
C ASN A 637 14.23 -28.14 2.05
N LEU A 638 15.45 -28.41 2.52
CA LEU A 638 15.69 -29.36 3.62
C LEU A 638 15.01 -28.86 4.91
N ILE A 639 15.17 -27.58 5.23
CA ILE A 639 14.54 -26.93 6.38
C ILE A 639 13.02 -26.97 6.25
N GLN A 640 12.47 -26.70 5.06
CA GLN A 640 11.02 -26.74 4.83
C GLN A 640 10.43 -28.13 5.09
N ILE A 641 11.09 -29.18 4.61
CA ILE A 641 10.68 -30.57 4.83
C ILE A 641 10.80 -30.94 6.32
N ALA A 642 11.93 -30.62 6.95
CA ALA A 642 12.15 -30.89 8.37
C ALA A 642 11.11 -30.19 9.24
N SER A 643 10.82 -28.92 8.98
CA SER A 643 9.78 -28.15 9.68
C SER A 643 8.40 -28.78 9.53
N CYS A 644 8.03 -29.19 8.32
CA CYS A 644 6.76 -29.88 8.07
C CYS A 644 6.63 -31.15 8.94
N VAL A 645 7.68 -31.99 8.94
CA VAL A 645 7.71 -33.23 9.73
C VAL A 645 7.59 -32.94 11.22
N ILE A 646 8.34 -31.97 11.74
CA ILE A 646 8.33 -31.66 13.17
C ILE A 646 6.97 -31.09 13.58
N ILE A 647 6.33 -30.23 12.78
CA ILE A 647 5.04 -29.61 13.13
C ILE A 647 3.94 -30.66 13.30
N PHE A 648 3.75 -31.58 12.34
CA PHE A 648 2.68 -32.56 12.49
C PHE A 648 2.98 -33.60 13.59
N MET A 649 4.26 -33.96 13.79
CA MET A 649 4.66 -34.86 14.88
C MET A 649 4.44 -34.21 16.25
N LEU A 650 4.75 -32.92 16.39
CA LEU A 650 4.51 -32.15 17.61
C LEU A 650 3.02 -32.01 17.90
N GLY A 651 2.19 -31.75 16.89
CA GLY A 651 0.73 -31.73 17.02
C GLY A 651 0.15 -33.05 17.54
N ILE A 652 0.62 -34.18 17.00
CA ILE A 652 0.23 -35.53 17.47
C ILE A 652 0.72 -35.77 18.90
N PHE A 653 1.95 -35.36 19.23
CA PHE A 653 2.51 -35.50 20.57
C PHE A 653 1.72 -34.71 21.62
N VAL A 654 1.32 -33.47 21.33
CA VAL A 654 0.48 -32.66 22.23
C VAL A 654 -0.90 -33.29 22.42
N LEU A 655 -1.52 -33.81 21.36
CA LEU A 655 -2.77 -34.57 21.49
C LEU A 655 -2.62 -35.81 22.38
N PHE A 656 -1.49 -36.50 22.31
CA PHE A 656 -1.18 -37.65 23.16
C PHE A 656 -1.02 -37.25 24.63
N LEU A 657 -0.33 -36.14 24.91
CA LEU A 657 -0.14 -35.60 26.27
C LEU A 657 -1.46 -35.22 26.94
N LEU A 658 -2.46 -34.79 26.17
CA LEU A 658 -3.79 -34.41 26.67
C LEU A 658 -4.65 -35.58 27.17
N GLN A 659 -4.13 -36.83 27.19
CA GLN A 659 -4.68 -38.04 27.84
C GLN A 659 -6.16 -38.40 27.60
N SER A 660 -6.85 -37.75 26.66
CA SER A 660 -8.19 -38.15 26.25
C SER A 660 -8.08 -39.39 25.35
N LYS A 661 -8.06 -40.58 25.96
CA LYS A 661 -8.20 -41.88 25.25
C LYS A 661 -9.62 -42.06 24.68
N THR A 662 -10.08 -41.08 23.91
CA THR A 662 -11.34 -41.14 23.16
C THR A 662 -11.02 -41.49 21.71
N LYS A 663 -11.86 -42.31 21.08
CA LYS A 663 -11.75 -42.62 19.64
C LYS A 663 -11.66 -41.34 18.79
N VAL A 664 -12.28 -40.25 19.25
CA VAL A 664 -12.27 -38.93 18.62
C VAL A 664 -10.86 -38.32 18.53
N VAL A 665 -10.06 -38.36 19.61
CA VAL A 665 -8.68 -37.83 19.57
C VAL A 665 -7.78 -38.64 18.63
N MET A 666 -7.99 -39.95 18.51
CA MET A 666 -7.26 -40.75 17.52
C MET A 666 -7.66 -40.40 16.09
N VAL A 667 -8.96 -40.14 15.82
CA VAL A 667 -9.42 -39.69 14.49
C VAL A 667 -8.82 -38.32 14.15
N ILE A 668 -8.74 -37.40 15.11
CA ILE A 668 -8.11 -36.09 14.91
C ILE A 668 -6.60 -36.25 14.66
N GLY A 669 -5.92 -37.10 15.43
CA GLY A 669 -4.51 -37.40 15.22
C GLY A 669 -4.22 -38.02 13.84
N LEU A 670 -5.09 -38.91 13.36
CA LEU A 670 -5.01 -39.46 12.01
C LEU A 670 -5.21 -38.38 10.95
N SER A 671 -6.14 -37.44 11.18
CA SER A 671 -6.36 -36.30 10.29
C SER A 671 -5.12 -35.39 10.19
N PHE A 672 -4.40 -35.14 11.29
CA PHE A 672 -3.11 -34.43 11.26
C PHE A 672 -2.06 -35.18 10.46
N LEU A 673 -1.94 -36.49 10.68
CA LEU A 673 -0.97 -37.30 9.96
C LEU A 673 -1.23 -37.25 8.46
N MET A 674 -2.48 -37.43 8.03
CA MET A 674 -2.85 -37.37 6.61
C MET A 674 -2.61 -35.98 6.01
N SER A 675 -3.01 -34.93 6.72
CA SER A 675 -2.80 -33.55 6.27
C SER A 675 -1.31 -33.21 6.16
N GLY A 676 -0.50 -33.59 7.14
CA GLY A 676 0.95 -33.41 7.15
C GLY A 676 1.64 -34.18 6.01
N LEU A 677 1.24 -35.43 5.77
CA LEU A 677 1.77 -36.25 4.67
C LEU A 677 1.43 -35.67 3.30
N LEU A 678 0.22 -35.12 3.12
CA LEU A 678 -0.18 -34.48 1.87
C LEU A 678 0.64 -33.21 1.57
N VAL A 679 0.87 -32.37 2.59
CA VAL A 679 1.73 -31.18 2.48
C VAL A 679 3.18 -31.60 2.17
N LEU A 680 3.68 -32.62 2.85
CA LEU A 680 5.01 -33.17 2.59
C LEU A 680 5.15 -33.71 1.16
N GLN A 681 4.15 -34.45 0.68
CA GLN A 681 4.12 -34.96 -0.69
C GLN A 681 4.12 -33.81 -1.71
N HIS A 682 3.41 -32.72 -1.42
CA HIS A 682 3.42 -31.53 -2.26
C HIS A 682 4.84 -30.93 -2.37
N PHE A 683 5.55 -30.76 -1.25
CA PHE A 683 6.92 -30.24 -1.25
C PHE A 683 7.89 -31.17 -1.98
N MET A 684 7.83 -32.48 -1.71
CA MET A 684 8.69 -33.46 -2.39
C MET A 684 8.48 -33.47 -3.92
N LYS A 685 7.25 -33.27 -4.38
CA LYS A 685 6.93 -33.23 -5.82
C LYS A 685 7.43 -31.96 -6.51
N HIS A 686 7.57 -30.85 -5.79
CA HIS A 686 7.86 -29.52 -6.37
C HIS A 686 9.20 -28.90 -5.93
N GLN A 687 10.14 -29.69 -5.37
CA GLN A 687 11.43 -29.23 -4.81
C GLN A 687 12.32 -28.37 -5.74
N ASN A 688 12.25 -28.57 -7.06
CA ASN A 688 13.22 -28.00 -8.02
C ASN A 688 12.62 -26.96 -8.98
N MET A 689 11.39 -26.47 -8.75
CA MET A 689 10.70 -25.66 -9.75
C MET A 689 10.27 -24.30 -9.21
N SER A 690 10.68 -23.25 -9.93
CA SER A 690 10.18 -21.89 -9.75
C SER A 690 8.65 -21.91 -9.85
N ALA A 691 7.99 -21.40 -8.80
CA ALA A 691 6.55 -21.50 -8.58
C ALA A 691 5.69 -20.71 -9.58
N SER A 692 6.27 -19.93 -10.49
CA SER A 692 5.55 -18.82 -11.10
C SER A 692 4.58 -19.19 -12.24
N ASN A 693 4.41 -20.46 -12.66
CA ASN A 693 3.55 -20.76 -13.82
C ASN A 693 2.92 -22.16 -13.91
N ASN A 694 2.81 -22.94 -12.81
CA ASN A 694 2.23 -24.29 -12.90
C ASN A 694 0.82 -24.39 -12.27
N LYS A 695 -0.20 -24.46 -13.14
CA LYS A 695 -1.62 -24.62 -12.75
C LYS A 695 -1.85 -25.82 -11.83
N ASP A 696 -1.06 -26.89 -11.97
CA ASP A 696 -1.19 -28.11 -11.17
C ASP A 696 -0.76 -27.91 -9.71
N ALA A 697 0.27 -27.09 -9.47
CA ALA A 697 0.74 -26.78 -8.12
C ALA A 697 -0.29 -25.91 -7.39
N THR A 698 -0.81 -24.88 -8.06
CA THR A 698 -1.86 -24.01 -7.53
C THR A 698 -3.14 -24.78 -7.21
N LEU A 699 -3.58 -25.67 -8.11
CA LEU A 699 -4.74 -26.52 -7.87
C LEU A 699 -4.54 -27.43 -6.66
N SER A 700 -3.34 -28.02 -6.53
CA SER A 700 -2.99 -28.88 -5.39
C SER A 700 -3.09 -28.11 -4.07
N VAL A 701 -2.56 -26.89 -4.00
CA VAL A 701 -2.64 -26.03 -2.81
C VAL A 701 -4.09 -25.66 -2.48
N GLN A 702 -4.92 -25.33 -3.47
CA GLN A 702 -6.35 -25.03 -3.28
C GLN A 702 -7.13 -26.22 -2.69
N VAL A 703 -6.86 -27.44 -3.16
CA VAL A 703 -7.49 -28.65 -2.62
C VAL A 703 -7.06 -28.89 -1.18
N LEU A 704 -5.76 -28.74 -0.87
CA LEU A 704 -5.27 -28.88 0.51
C LEU A 704 -5.87 -27.84 1.45
N TYR A 705 -6.00 -26.60 0.99
CA TYR A 705 -6.69 -25.53 1.71
C TYR A 705 -8.13 -25.92 2.06
N ALA A 706 -8.89 -26.42 1.08
CA ALA A 706 -10.28 -26.84 1.28
C ALA A 706 -10.39 -27.99 2.30
N ILE A 707 -9.51 -28.99 2.22
CA ILE A 707 -9.47 -30.12 3.15
C ILE A 707 -9.19 -29.63 4.58
N LEU A 708 -8.16 -28.80 4.77
CA LEU A 708 -7.81 -28.25 6.08
C LEU A 708 -8.94 -27.38 6.66
N GLY A 709 -9.61 -26.58 5.82
CA GLY A 709 -10.75 -25.77 6.23
C GLY A 709 -11.94 -26.60 6.68
N ILE A 710 -12.37 -27.58 5.87
CA ILE A 710 -13.51 -28.45 6.17
C ILE A 710 -13.26 -29.27 7.44
N THR A 711 -12.06 -29.83 7.60
CA THR A 711 -11.69 -30.61 8.79
C THR A 711 -11.72 -29.75 10.05
N THR A 712 -11.19 -28.52 9.99
CA THR A 712 -11.21 -27.57 11.11
C THR A 712 -12.63 -27.22 11.54
N VAL A 713 -13.50 -26.85 10.58
CA VAL A 713 -14.92 -26.54 10.85
C VAL A 713 -15.65 -27.73 11.46
N THR A 714 -15.42 -28.92 10.91
CA THR A 714 -16.04 -30.15 11.40
C THR A 714 -15.67 -30.41 12.86
N VAL A 715 -14.39 -30.28 13.23
CA VAL A 715 -13.98 -30.52 14.62
C VAL A 715 -14.51 -29.44 15.57
N VAL A 716 -14.49 -28.17 15.19
CA VAL A 716 -15.07 -27.08 16.00
C VAL A 716 -16.56 -27.34 16.28
N LEU A 717 -17.31 -27.80 15.27
CA LEU A 717 -18.74 -28.08 15.41
C LEU A 717 -19.05 -29.37 16.16
N VAL A 718 -18.23 -30.41 16.02
CA VAL A 718 -18.52 -31.76 16.55
C VAL A 718 -17.93 -31.98 17.94
N LEU A 719 -16.70 -31.52 18.19
CA LEU A 719 -15.96 -31.85 19.41
C LEU A 719 -16.66 -31.43 20.71
N PRO A 720 -17.28 -30.23 20.81
CA PRO A 720 -17.98 -29.81 22.01
C PRO A 720 -19.16 -30.70 22.40
N TRP A 721 -19.71 -31.48 21.47
CA TRP A 721 -20.88 -32.35 21.72
C TRP A 721 -20.50 -33.81 21.98
N VAL A 722 -19.36 -34.26 21.45
CA VAL A 722 -18.92 -35.66 21.54
C VAL A 722 -18.04 -35.92 22.75
N MET A 723 -17.17 -34.97 23.13
CA MET A 723 -16.31 -35.12 24.31
C MET A 723 -17.06 -35.18 25.66
N PRO A 724 -18.13 -34.40 25.91
CA PRO A 724 -18.84 -34.44 27.19
C PRO A 724 -19.57 -35.76 27.49
N LYS A 725 -19.94 -36.52 26.45
CA LYS A 725 -20.67 -37.79 26.61
C LYS A 725 -19.82 -38.95 27.14
N ASN A 726 -18.48 -38.87 27.05
CA ASN A 726 -17.58 -39.99 27.36
C ASN A 726 -16.80 -39.83 28.68
N THR A 727 -16.91 -38.69 29.36
CA THR A 727 -16.30 -38.46 30.67
C THR A 727 -17.14 -38.99 31.84
N HIS A 728 -18.41 -39.33 31.58
CA HIS A 728 -19.35 -39.90 32.55
C HIS A 728 -18.84 -41.19 33.23
N GLU A 729 -17.98 -41.96 32.56
CA GLU A 729 -17.44 -43.23 33.08
C GLU A 729 -16.01 -43.15 33.65
N LYS A 730 -15.27 -42.05 33.46
CA LYS A 730 -13.86 -41.95 33.87
C LYS A 730 -13.56 -40.92 34.95
N CYS A 731 -14.46 -39.97 35.20
CA CYS A 731 -14.36 -39.13 36.41
C CYS A 731 -14.55 -39.96 37.69
N SER A 732 -15.26 -41.10 37.61
CA SER A 732 -15.39 -42.04 38.71
C SER A 732 -14.08 -42.77 39.08
N LYS A 733 -13.13 -42.94 38.15
CA LYS A 733 -11.87 -43.68 38.43
C LYS A 733 -10.75 -42.82 39.02
N TRP A 734 -10.75 -41.51 38.79
CA TRP A 734 -9.80 -40.59 39.44
C TRP A 734 -10.26 -40.14 40.84
N ASN A 735 -11.58 -40.13 41.10
CA ASN A 735 -12.11 -39.83 42.43
C ASN A 735 -12.24 -41.05 43.36
N LEU A 736 -12.18 -42.30 42.86
CA LEU A 736 -12.30 -43.50 43.72
C LEU A 736 -11.01 -43.90 44.46
N TYR A 737 -9.84 -43.38 44.06
CA TYR A 737 -8.56 -43.65 44.76
C TYR A 737 -8.12 -42.51 45.70
N MET A 738 -8.96 -41.48 45.85
CA MET A 738 -8.83 -40.40 46.83
C MET A 738 -9.98 -40.58 47.83
N SER A 739 -9.83 -41.47 48.81
CA SER A 739 -10.95 -41.82 49.68
C SER A 739 -11.27 -40.71 50.69
N ALA A 740 -12.58 -40.55 50.86
CA ALA A 740 -13.30 -40.22 52.09
C ALA A 740 -13.36 -38.74 52.50
N SER A 741 -14.62 -38.27 52.56
CA SER A 741 -15.14 -37.04 53.17
C SER A 741 -15.00 -35.73 52.37
N VAL A 742 -15.88 -35.51 51.39
CA VAL A 742 -16.32 -34.14 51.02
C VAL A 742 -17.83 -34.13 50.72
N PRO A 743 -18.63 -33.16 51.19
CA PRO A 743 -20.08 -33.14 51.06
C PRO A 743 -20.59 -32.89 49.63
N THR A 744 -21.87 -33.24 49.45
CA THR A 744 -22.69 -33.20 48.24
C THR A 744 -22.96 -31.81 47.67
N GLU A 745 -21.93 -31.10 47.18
CA GLU A 745 -22.07 -29.88 46.35
C GLU A 745 -21.30 -29.91 45.02
N ILE A 746 -20.58 -31.01 44.72
CA ILE A 746 -19.67 -31.13 43.55
C ILE A 746 -20.37 -31.64 42.26
N GLN A 747 -21.68 -31.91 42.28
CA GLN A 747 -22.36 -32.43 41.07
C GLN A 747 -22.60 -31.38 39.96
N ASN A 748 -22.54 -30.07 40.26
CA ASN A 748 -22.84 -29.01 39.29
C ASN A 748 -21.62 -28.45 38.51
N MET A 749 -20.38 -28.87 38.80
CA MET A 749 -19.16 -28.37 38.13
C MET A 749 -18.67 -29.22 36.93
N THR A 750 -19.36 -30.31 36.62
CA THR A 750 -18.93 -31.34 35.64
C THR A 750 -19.07 -30.97 34.15
N PRO A 751 -20.00 -30.10 33.69
CA PRO A 751 -20.09 -29.75 32.25
C PRO A 751 -19.03 -28.73 31.81
N ILE A 752 -18.63 -27.83 32.71
CA ILE A 752 -17.73 -26.70 32.41
C ILE A 752 -16.29 -27.18 32.21
N SER A 753 -15.85 -28.17 33.00
CA SER A 753 -14.53 -28.79 32.85
C SER A 753 -14.41 -29.56 31.54
N ALA A 754 -15.43 -30.34 31.15
CA ALA A 754 -15.45 -31.05 29.88
C ALA A 754 -15.46 -30.12 28.66
N LEU A 755 -16.12 -28.96 28.76
CA LEU A 755 -16.10 -27.92 27.74
C LEU A 755 -14.69 -27.29 27.62
N LYS A 756 -14.02 -27.04 28.75
CA LYS A 756 -12.66 -26.50 28.78
C LYS A 756 -11.65 -27.41 28.08
N ASP A 757 -11.70 -28.72 28.35
CA ASP A 757 -10.83 -29.70 27.68
C ASP A 757 -11.10 -29.76 26.17
N SER A 758 -12.38 -29.68 25.77
CA SER A 758 -12.77 -29.63 24.36
C SER A 758 -12.22 -28.39 23.65
N LEU A 759 -12.30 -27.22 24.30
CA LEU A 759 -11.75 -25.96 23.76
C LEU A 759 -10.24 -25.99 23.60
N TYR A 760 -9.52 -26.64 24.52
CA TYR A 760 -8.07 -26.78 24.43
C TYR A 760 -7.65 -27.64 23.23
N VAL A 761 -8.33 -28.79 23.03
CA VAL A 761 -8.09 -29.66 21.87
C VAL A 761 -8.43 -28.95 20.56
N ILE A 762 -9.53 -28.18 20.51
CA ILE A 762 -9.87 -27.33 19.35
C ILE A 762 -8.75 -26.32 19.07
N GLY A 763 -8.24 -25.64 20.10
CA GLY A 763 -7.16 -24.66 19.96
C GLY A 763 -5.88 -25.29 19.39
N CYS A 764 -5.40 -26.39 19.97
CA CYS A 764 -4.23 -27.11 19.47
C CYS A 764 -4.39 -27.53 18.01
N MET A 765 -5.60 -27.98 17.64
CA MET A 765 -5.89 -28.39 16.28
C MET A 765 -5.91 -27.24 15.30
N TYR A 766 -6.60 -26.16 15.66
CA TYR A 766 -6.63 -24.95 14.85
C TYR A 766 -5.22 -24.43 14.59
N ILE A 767 -4.36 -24.35 15.61
CA ILE A 767 -2.99 -23.86 15.48
C ILE A 767 -2.15 -24.78 14.59
N THR A 768 -2.26 -26.11 14.75
CA THR A 768 -1.48 -27.05 13.94
C THR A 768 -1.89 -27.01 12.47
N PHE A 769 -3.19 -26.98 12.18
CA PHE A 769 -3.69 -26.83 10.81
C PHE A 769 -3.35 -25.46 10.22
N TRP A 770 -3.42 -24.39 11.01
CA TRP A 770 -2.99 -23.08 10.59
C TRP A 770 -1.50 -23.09 10.23
N CYS A 771 -0.63 -23.71 11.02
CA CYS A 771 0.79 -23.84 10.67
C CYS A 771 1.02 -24.69 9.41
N LEU A 772 0.33 -25.82 9.22
CA LEU A 772 0.45 -26.59 7.97
C LEU A 772 -0.01 -25.79 6.76
N LEU A 773 -1.05 -24.98 6.92
CA LEU A 773 -1.53 -24.09 5.87
C LEU A 773 -0.52 -22.97 5.58
N GLN A 774 0.05 -22.35 6.60
CA GLN A 774 1.04 -21.29 6.44
C GLN A 774 2.31 -21.80 5.74
N LEU A 775 2.72 -23.06 5.96
CA LEU A 775 3.85 -23.67 5.22
C LEU A 775 3.61 -23.74 3.70
N LEU A 776 2.34 -23.84 3.27
CA LEU A 776 1.98 -23.87 1.85
C LEU A 776 1.91 -22.48 1.23
N LEU A 777 1.55 -21.47 2.02
CA LEU A 777 1.30 -20.10 1.55
C LEU A 777 2.52 -19.18 1.68
N GLN A 778 3.44 -19.47 2.60
CA GLN A 778 4.60 -18.63 2.87
C GLN A 778 5.83 -19.04 2.08
N ARG A 779 6.73 -18.08 1.83
CA ARG A 779 8.02 -18.33 1.19
C ARG A 779 8.75 -19.47 1.92
N PRO A 780 9.41 -20.41 1.21
CA PRO A 780 10.07 -21.57 1.84
C PRO A 780 11.07 -21.19 2.95
N ILE A 781 11.70 -20.02 2.85
CA ILE A 781 12.62 -19.45 3.84
C ILE A 781 11.97 -19.26 5.23
N ASN A 782 10.65 -19.13 5.29
CA ASN A 782 9.87 -18.90 6.52
C ASN A 782 9.42 -20.19 7.23
N ALA A 783 9.77 -21.36 6.70
CA ALA A 783 9.34 -22.63 7.27
C ALA A 783 9.86 -22.87 8.71
N MET A 784 11.09 -22.43 9.02
CA MET A 784 11.65 -22.55 10.37
C MET A 784 11.03 -21.55 11.36
N PRO A 785 10.86 -20.25 11.03
CA PRO A 785 10.08 -19.32 11.86
C PRO A 785 8.71 -19.85 12.24
N LEU A 786 8.01 -20.44 11.28
CA LEU A 786 6.68 -20.98 11.50
C LEU A 786 6.68 -22.19 12.46
N LEU A 787 7.70 -23.06 12.38
CA LEU A 787 7.93 -24.11 13.35
C LEU A 787 8.21 -23.53 14.75
N LEU A 788 9.10 -22.55 14.85
CA LEU A 788 9.45 -21.91 16.13
C LEU A 788 8.24 -21.23 16.77
N LEU A 789 7.40 -20.56 15.97
CA LEU A 789 6.16 -19.94 16.43
C LEU A 789 5.17 -21.00 16.93
N ASN A 790 5.04 -22.13 16.21
CA ASN A 790 4.21 -23.26 16.65
C ASN A 790 4.67 -23.80 18.01
N VAL A 791 5.98 -23.97 18.20
CA VAL A 791 6.58 -24.39 19.48
C VAL A 791 6.27 -23.38 20.59
N GLN A 792 6.37 -22.07 20.33
CA GLN A 792 6.06 -21.05 21.34
C GLN A 792 4.59 -21.04 21.74
N ILE A 793 3.67 -21.12 20.78
CA ILE A 793 2.22 -21.12 21.04
C ILE A 793 1.83 -22.37 21.85
N LEU A 794 2.26 -23.56 21.42
CA LEU A 794 1.99 -24.80 22.13
C LEU A 794 2.65 -24.81 23.53
N GLY A 795 3.86 -24.26 23.63
CA GLY A 795 4.57 -24.08 24.90
C GLY A 795 3.79 -23.21 25.90
N TYR A 796 3.24 -22.07 25.45
CA TYR A 796 2.38 -21.24 26.31
C TYR A 796 1.10 -21.96 26.71
N MET A 797 0.43 -22.61 25.76
CA MET A 797 -0.79 -23.38 26.06
C MET A 797 -0.51 -24.45 27.12
N LEU A 798 0.62 -25.17 27.04
CA LEU A 798 1.00 -26.18 28.02
C LEU A 798 1.38 -25.57 29.37
N ALA A 799 2.15 -24.48 29.36
CA ALA A 799 2.56 -23.76 30.57
C ALA A 799 1.36 -23.19 31.34
N PHE A 800 0.34 -22.68 30.66
CA PHE A 800 -0.90 -22.20 31.28
C PHE A 800 -1.83 -23.33 31.71
N SER A 801 -1.84 -24.46 31.00
CA SER A 801 -2.67 -25.62 31.37
C SER A 801 -2.16 -26.39 32.60
N SER A 802 -0.84 -26.44 32.81
CA SER A 802 -0.20 -27.24 33.86
C SER A 802 -0.36 -26.65 35.27
N CYS A 803 -0.86 -25.42 35.38
CA CYS A 803 -1.04 -24.71 36.63
C CYS A 803 -2.54 -24.70 37.01
N GLY A 804 -2.87 -25.20 38.21
CA GLY A 804 -4.21 -25.03 38.79
C GLY A 804 -4.50 -23.54 38.99
N SER A 805 -5.28 -22.95 38.07
CA SER A 805 -6.10 -21.72 38.06
C SER A 805 -5.89 -20.53 39.03
N HIS A 806 -4.84 -20.42 39.84
CA HIS A 806 -4.81 -19.45 40.95
C HIS A 806 -3.72 -18.37 40.88
N HIS A 807 -2.89 -18.29 39.82
CA HIS A 807 -1.76 -17.34 39.81
C HIS A 807 -1.79 -16.21 38.76
N ASN A 808 -2.38 -16.38 37.57
CA ASN A 808 -2.52 -15.29 36.60
C ASN A 808 -3.98 -15.11 36.17
N LYS A 809 -4.38 -13.88 35.83
CA LYS A 809 -5.73 -13.60 35.31
C LYS A 809 -5.80 -14.00 33.83
N GLN A 810 -6.90 -14.60 33.39
CA GLN A 810 -7.07 -15.08 32.01
C GLN A 810 -6.78 -14.02 30.93
N TRP A 811 -7.11 -12.75 31.17
CA TRP A 811 -6.84 -11.67 30.21
C TRP A 811 -5.34 -11.43 29.99
N VAL A 812 -4.48 -11.71 30.98
CA VAL A 812 -3.02 -11.61 30.88
C VAL A 812 -2.47 -12.69 29.95
N GLU A 813 -3.02 -13.90 30.04
CA GLU A 813 -2.65 -15.03 29.17
C GLU A 813 -3.05 -14.75 27.72
N ILE A 814 -4.25 -14.19 27.51
CA ILE A 814 -4.72 -13.79 26.17
C ILE A 814 -3.85 -12.68 25.59
N ALA A 815 -3.51 -11.65 26.38
CA ALA A 815 -2.62 -10.58 25.94
C ALA A 815 -1.22 -11.11 25.59
N ALA A 816 -0.68 -12.05 26.36
CA ALA A 816 0.62 -12.66 26.06
C ALA A 816 0.61 -13.41 24.71
N LEU A 817 -0.44 -14.18 24.42
CA LEU A 817 -0.60 -14.87 23.14
C LEU A 817 -0.79 -13.90 21.97
N TYR A 818 -1.51 -12.79 22.18
CA TYR A 818 -1.66 -11.74 21.18
C TYR A 818 -0.31 -11.08 20.84
N ASN A 819 0.46 -10.70 21.86
CA ASN A 819 1.79 -10.11 21.68
C ASN A 819 2.73 -11.07 20.93
N LEU A 820 2.67 -12.37 21.27
CA LEU A 820 3.41 -13.40 20.56
C LEU A 820 3.03 -13.48 19.08
N GLY A 821 1.73 -13.44 18.77
CA GLY A 821 1.23 -13.42 17.40
C GLY A 821 1.75 -12.23 16.60
N MET A 822 1.74 -11.04 17.19
CA MET A 822 2.27 -9.82 16.57
C MET A 822 3.80 -9.89 16.38
N ALA A 823 4.55 -10.36 17.37
CA ALA A 823 5.98 -10.59 17.22
C ALA A 823 6.29 -11.65 16.15
N GLY A 824 5.45 -12.68 16.01
CA GLY A 824 5.53 -13.67 14.96
C GLY A 824 5.26 -13.08 13.57
N HIS A 825 4.30 -12.16 13.43
CA HIS A 825 4.01 -11.48 12.17
C HIS A 825 5.26 -10.79 11.60
N PHE A 826 5.99 -10.04 12.40
CA PHE A 826 7.24 -9.39 11.97
C PHE A 826 8.40 -10.38 11.77
N ALA A 827 8.50 -11.42 12.60
CA ALA A 827 9.53 -12.46 12.46
C ALA A 827 9.40 -13.30 11.16
N LEU A 828 8.26 -13.21 10.46
CA LEU A 828 8.02 -13.81 9.16
C LEU A 828 8.45 -12.92 7.97
N GLY A 829 8.98 -11.73 8.25
CA GLY A 829 9.46 -10.79 7.23
C GLY A 829 8.42 -9.76 6.77
N ASN A 830 7.25 -9.69 7.44
CA ASN A 830 6.29 -8.63 7.14
C ASN A 830 6.74 -7.30 7.75
N SER A 831 6.39 -6.20 7.09
CA SER A 831 6.75 -4.85 7.54
C SER A 831 5.61 -3.85 7.36
N ASN A 832 5.65 -2.79 8.17
CA ASN A 832 4.73 -1.66 8.07
C ASN A 832 5.24 -0.54 7.13
N THR A 833 6.39 -0.70 6.48
CA THR A 833 6.91 0.36 5.59
C THR A 833 6.08 0.44 4.31
N LEU A 834 5.59 1.65 4.02
CA LEU A 834 4.89 1.96 2.77
C LEU A 834 5.85 2.11 1.60
N ALA A 835 7.12 2.46 1.84
CA ALA A 835 8.14 2.62 0.82
C ALA A 835 8.53 1.28 0.17
N THR A 836 8.65 0.19 0.95
CA THR A 836 8.98 -1.14 0.40
C THR A 836 7.76 -1.95 -0.04
N ILE A 837 6.53 -1.46 0.22
CA ILE A 837 5.23 -2.13 -0.03
C ILE A 837 5.31 -3.64 0.24
N ASP A 838 5.78 -4.02 1.45
CA ASP A 838 5.94 -5.44 1.82
C ASP A 838 5.16 -5.83 3.08
N VAL A 839 3.89 -5.44 3.10
CA VAL A 839 2.92 -5.77 4.16
C VAL A 839 2.65 -7.30 4.21
N ALA A 840 3.03 -8.03 3.15
CA ALA A 840 2.84 -9.47 2.99
C ALA A 840 4.10 -10.20 2.48
N GLY A 841 5.30 -9.71 2.82
CA GLY A 841 6.59 -10.29 2.36
C GLY A 841 6.81 -11.74 2.73
N ALA A 842 6.05 -12.21 3.71
CA ALA A 842 6.05 -13.60 4.11
C ALA A 842 5.43 -14.56 3.06
N PHE A 843 4.59 -14.08 2.14
CA PHE A 843 3.75 -14.92 1.26
C PHE A 843 4.37 -15.16 -0.13
N ILE A 844 4.02 -16.30 -0.75
CA ILE A 844 4.43 -16.73 -2.11
C ILE A 844 3.57 -16.05 -3.17
#